data_AF-A0A9K3PSX5-F1
#
_entry.id   AF-A0A9K3PSX5-F1
#
_cell.length_a   1.000
_cell.length_b   1.000
_cell.length_c   1.000
_cell.angle_alpha   90.00
_cell.angle_beta   90.00
_cell.angle_gamma   90.00
#
_symmetry.space_group_name_H-M   'P 1'
#
loop_
_entity.id
_entity.type
_entity.pdbx_description
1 polymer ?
#
loop_
_entity_poly.entity_id
_entity_poly.type
_entity_poly.pdbx_seq_one_letter_code
_entity_poly.pdbx_strand_id
1 'polypeptide(L)'
;MLTFLIRKLLLTFGYPRLESSHNLVGPYRHVGALQVRIPDSTACQIFYPSQSNNKSNKKNRPVPYFRPEAVQGLVDYLRFGGGLLEFLSERSHPCCWNVDPYPLPDQKFPLVLFSHGLAGTYEMYTELCRHIASLGYCVVALEHQDGSAAYAHDGKKVIPYKRPNDEPYSRQKVLTLRTPMLQQRVEELENVIRYFEQESTGLNNNNNNDNNSMHLLKKVIQATDTQDLHLVGHSFGGATQMLATQQWTSKSSKKKSMPQPKSLLVMDSWAFALTEDVVQQGLSKNDKTKIKILSIISEDWEQNNVERLEVAEFLKSSEANTNNHILSMVAPNAVHQSFSDSEAWFPSFVARQARNRGKGEDRHVTIRATVQEWGRMNNKLNAPTECEKQKRRSQKSPSLRPWIVTCLMLISIFCVKIYPAMSFQSTYFDTRRSRLGVQMYPPTLSSLYASKKTEDTSAAPPTSVQFSASFNDSLVSSDNPLDQLLALLSSDIVSIVLGSVGLLAVVINRLALLDASTATADALTSETRADLLAVFACGSVLLNGVTKLDVTTALAESVVLDGTTLSESEFLTERQDEEATKSLSWALNSLLTATPAKTATIMTRNSNGEWKVYGRAGVVPVSPNAMTVSERTPILDRVGSPNNIKETYLPTLQALPGRVEFTYLPSNTQLALLIPISSGMVLVLGSNAAKSFSPRDIAWSRVVAERIGEYL
;
A
#
# COMPACT_ATOMS: atom_id res chain seq x y z
N MET A 1 8.07 -16.40 -26.07
CA MET A 1 7.97 -17.68 -25.31
C MET A 1 7.87 -17.45 -23.80
N LEU A 2 8.79 -16.69 -23.18
CA LEU A 2 8.78 -16.43 -21.73
C LEU A 2 7.47 -15.77 -21.22
N THR A 3 7.00 -14.70 -21.86
CA THR A 3 5.74 -14.01 -21.48
C THR A 3 4.52 -14.93 -21.51
N PHE A 4 4.44 -15.80 -22.53
CA PHE A 4 3.39 -16.81 -22.63
C PHE A 4 3.45 -17.82 -21.47
N LEU A 5 4.65 -18.27 -21.11
CA LEU A 5 4.87 -19.21 -20.01
C LEU A 5 4.48 -18.59 -18.66
N ILE A 6 4.87 -17.34 -18.41
CA ILE A 6 4.50 -16.58 -17.20
C ILE A 6 2.99 -16.41 -17.12
N ARG A 7 2.33 -16.03 -18.22
CA ARG A 7 0.87 -15.91 -18.28
C ARG A 7 0.17 -17.23 -17.93
N LYS A 8 0.59 -18.34 -18.52
CA LYS A 8 0.01 -19.66 -18.20
C LYS A 8 0.28 -20.06 -16.76
N LEU A 9 1.44 -19.72 -16.20
CA LEU A 9 1.75 -19.91 -14.79
C LEU A 9 0.77 -19.12 -13.90
N LEU A 10 0.62 -17.80 -14.13
CA LEU A 10 -0.29 -16.94 -13.39
C LEU A 10 -1.72 -17.50 -13.38
N LEU A 11 -2.24 -17.89 -14.54
CA LEU A 11 -3.58 -18.49 -14.67
C LEU A 11 -3.70 -19.82 -13.93
N THR A 12 -2.69 -20.68 -14.01
CA THR A 12 -2.65 -21.98 -13.31
C THR A 12 -2.73 -21.80 -11.79
N PHE A 13 -2.11 -20.74 -11.27
CA PHE A 13 -2.18 -20.37 -9.85
C PHE A 13 -3.35 -19.46 -9.48
N GLY A 14 -4.30 -19.29 -10.41
CA GLY A 14 -5.58 -18.63 -10.21
C GLY A 14 -5.54 -17.11 -10.26
N TYR A 15 -4.51 -16.50 -10.85
CA TYR A 15 -4.43 -15.06 -11.05
C TYR A 15 -5.19 -14.60 -12.32
N PRO A 16 -5.81 -13.40 -12.34
CA PRO A 16 -6.04 -12.53 -11.18
C PRO A 16 -6.92 -13.23 -10.14
N ARG A 17 -6.59 -13.05 -8.85
CA ARG A 17 -7.26 -13.75 -7.75
C ARG A 17 -8.46 -12.97 -7.29
N LEU A 18 -9.59 -13.23 -7.94
CA LEU A 18 -10.90 -12.66 -7.61
C LEU A 18 -11.55 -13.45 -6.47
N GLU A 19 -12.33 -12.79 -5.61
CA GLU A 19 -12.95 -13.41 -4.45
C GLU A 19 -14.03 -14.42 -4.84
N SER A 20 -14.19 -15.46 -4.03
CA SER A 20 -15.35 -16.36 -4.16
C SER A 20 -16.64 -15.65 -3.72
N SER A 21 -17.78 -16.06 -4.27
CA SER A 21 -19.10 -15.53 -3.88
C SER A 21 -19.40 -15.65 -2.38
N HIS A 22 -18.77 -16.61 -1.69
CA HIS A 22 -18.93 -16.80 -0.25
C HIS A 22 -18.28 -15.68 0.60
N ASN A 23 -17.33 -14.94 0.05
CA ASN A 23 -16.63 -13.86 0.75
C ASN A 23 -17.30 -12.49 0.55
N LEU A 24 -18.35 -12.41 -0.28
CA LEU A 24 -19.10 -11.17 -0.49
C LEU A 24 -19.64 -10.61 0.84
N VAL A 25 -19.67 -9.28 0.92
CA VAL A 25 -19.99 -8.57 2.17
C VAL A 25 -21.48 -8.64 2.49
N GLY A 26 -22.33 -8.51 1.48
CA GLY A 26 -23.77 -8.48 1.66
C GLY A 26 -24.46 -9.85 1.59
N PRO A 27 -25.78 -9.88 1.86
CA PRO A 27 -26.55 -11.12 1.92
C PRO A 27 -26.75 -11.79 0.55
N TYR A 28 -26.70 -11.03 -0.55
CA TYR A 28 -26.89 -11.56 -1.90
C TYR A 28 -25.60 -12.21 -2.40
N ARG A 29 -25.52 -13.54 -2.27
CA ARG A 29 -24.34 -14.34 -2.65
C ARG A 29 -24.15 -14.48 -4.16
N HIS A 30 -25.19 -14.22 -4.95
CA HIS A 30 -25.12 -14.28 -6.40
C HIS A 30 -25.32 -12.89 -6.98
N VAL A 31 -24.30 -12.40 -7.66
CA VAL A 31 -24.32 -11.11 -8.36
C VAL A 31 -24.31 -11.38 -9.86
N GLY A 32 -25.30 -10.83 -10.55
CA GLY A 32 -25.38 -10.75 -11.99
C GLY A 32 -24.49 -9.63 -12.52
N ALA A 33 -23.95 -9.81 -13.72
CA ALA A 33 -23.30 -8.75 -14.47
C ALA A 33 -23.78 -8.74 -15.92
N LEU A 34 -23.95 -7.53 -16.46
CA LEU A 34 -24.15 -7.31 -17.88
C LEU A 34 -23.30 -6.13 -18.33
N GLN A 35 -22.80 -6.20 -19.56
CA GLN A 35 -22.10 -5.09 -20.19
C GLN A 35 -22.97 -4.56 -21.32
N VAL A 36 -23.12 -3.24 -21.38
CA VAL A 36 -24.03 -2.61 -22.31
C VAL A 36 -23.60 -1.19 -22.66
N ARG A 37 -23.92 -0.75 -23.87
CA ARG A 37 -23.87 0.67 -24.21
C ARG A 37 -25.25 1.27 -24.01
N ILE A 38 -25.34 2.27 -23.14
CA ILE A 38 -26.56 3.05 -23.01
C ILE A 38 -26.75 3.85 -24.31
N PRO A 39 -27.93 3.80 -24.96
CA PRO A 39 -28.21 4.55 -26.19
C PRO A 39 -27.83 6.02 -26.05
N ASP A 40 -27.17 6.56 -27.08
CA ASP A 40 -26.69 7.95 -27.16
C ASP A 40 -25.86 8.42 -25.95
N SER A 41 -25.25 7.48 -25.22
CA SER A 41 -24.47 7.72 -24.02
C SER A 41 -23.25 6.79 -23.98
N THR A 42 -22.88 6.31 -22.80
CA THR A 42 -21.65 5.55 -22.58
C THR A 42 -21.82 4.06 -22.36
N ALA A 43 -20.73 3.32 -22.59
CA ALA A 43 -20.62 1.94 -22.17
C ALA A 43 -20.60 1.85 -20.63
N CYS A 44 -21.31 0.86 -20.12
CA CYS A 44 -21.40 0.57 -18.70
C CYS A 44 -21.24 -0.92 -18.46
N GLN A 45 -20.71 -1.25 -17.29
CA GLN A 45 -20.87 -2.56 -16.70
C GLN A 45 -21.80 -2.45 -15.49
N ILE A 46 -22.88 -3.23 -15.50
CA ILE A 46 -23.93 -3.15 -14.49
C ILE A 46 -23.92 -4.43 -13.66
N PHE A 47 -23.86 -4.27 -12.34
CA PHE A 47 -23.85 -5.31 -11.34
C PHE A 47 -25.11 -5.25 -10.49
N TYR A 48 -25.77 -6.38 -10.27
CA TYR A 48 -27.04 -6.43 -9.54
C TYR A 48 -27.24 -7.78 -8.85
N PRO A 49 -28.00 -7.86 -7.75
CA PRO A 49 -28.39 -9.13 -7.15
C PRO A 49 -29.11 -10.05 -8.15
N SER A 50 -28.81 -11.35 -8.11
CA SER A 50 -29.41 -12.36 -9.00
C SER A 50 -29.81 -13.63 -8.22
N GLN A 51 -30.78 -14.42 -8.71
CA GLN A 51 -31.28 -15.59 -7.98
C GLN A 51 -30.43 -16.85 -8.10
N SER A 52 -29.65 -16.99 -9.18
CA SER A 52 -29.15 -18.30 -9.56
C SER A 52 -27.66 -18.29 -9.87
N ASN A 53 -26.98 -19.34 -9.40
CA ASN A 53 -25.70 -19.81 -9.92
C ASN A 53 -25.86 -20.49 -11.28
N ASN A 54 -26.75 -19.98 -12.14
CA ASN A 54 -26.75 -20.33 -13.55
C ASN A 54 -25.51 -19.67 -14.14
N LYS A 55 -24.36 -20.32 -13.93
CA LYS A 55 -23.30 -20.30 -14.94
C LYS A 55 -24.04 -20.64 -16.22
N SER A 56 -24.30 -19.63 -17.03
CA SER A 56 -25.03 -19.75 -18.30
C SER A 56 -24.59 -21.04 -18.98
N ASN A 57 -25.58 -21.83 -19.42
CA ASN A 57 -25.46 -23.11 -20.13
C ASN A 57 -24.02 -23.52 -20.45
N LYS A 58 -23.59 -24.72 -20.04
CA LYS A 58 -22.30 -25.37 -20.41
C LYS A 58 -21.93 -25.33 -21.93
N LYS A 59 -22.82 -24.82 -22.78
CA LYS A 59 -22.66 -24.57 -24.21
C LYS A 59 -22.06 -23.19 -24.58
N ASN A 60 -22.02 -22.20 -23.69
CA ASN A 60 -21.49 -20.86 -24.01
C ASN A 60 -20.04 -20.68 -23.55
N ARG A 61 -19.22 -20.01 -24.37
CA ARG A 61 -17.84 -19.64 -24.02
C ARG A 61 -17.86 -18.75 -22.75
N PRO A 62 -16.92 -18.95 -21.80
CA PRO A 62 -16.84 -18.11 -20.62
C PRO A 62 -16.59 -16.66 -21.02
N VAL A 63 -17.32 -15.74 -20.39
CA VAL A 63 -17.15 -14.30 -20.62
C VAL A 63 -15.85 -13.85 -19.94
N PRO A 64 -15.00 -13.08 -20.64
CA PRO A 64 -13.74 -12.65 -20.08
C PRO A 64 -13.95 -11.63 -18.95
N TYR A 65 -13.09 -11.67 -17.95
CA TYR A 65 -13.04 -10.71 -16.84
C TYR A 65 -12.67 -9.31 -17.34
N PHE A 66 -11.68 -9.22 -18.23
CA PHE A 66 -11.33 -8.01 -18.96
C PHE A 66 -11.58 -8.17 -20.45
N ARG A 67 -12.13 -7.14 -21.10
CA ARG A 67 -12.13 -7.09 -22.56
C ARG A 67 -10.70 -7.04 -23.11
N PRO A 68 -10.37 -7.81 -24.16
CA PRO A 68 -9.05 -7.74 -24.81
C PRO A 68 -8.66 -6.31 -25.21
N GLU A 69 -9.61 -5.51 -25.68
CA GLU A 69 -9.40 -4.12 -26.08
C GLU A 69 -9.09 -3.22 -24.89
N ALA A 70 -9.74 -3.47 -23.75
CA ALA A 70 -9.45 -2.76 -22.50
C ALA A 70 -8.06 -3.11 -21.95
N VAL A 71 -7.64 -4.38 -22.07
CA VAL A 71 -6.26 -4.79 -21.75
C VAL A 71 -5.27 -4.08 -22.66
N GLN A 72 -5.55 -3.98 -23.96
CA GLN A 72 -4.67 -3.27 -24.89
C GLN A 72 -4.56 -1.79 -24.53
N GLY A 73 -5.67 -1.11 -24.22
CA GLY A 73 -5.65 0.28 -23.76
C GLY A 73 -4.83 0.47 -22.48
N LEU A 74 -4.89 -0.48 -21.55
CA LEU A 74 -4.05 -0.47 -20.36
C LEU A 74 -2.56 -0.65 -20.68
N VAL A 75 -2.21 -1.55 -21.60
CA VAL A 75 -0.81 -1.71 -22.08
C VAL A 75 -0.30 -0.42 -22.73
N ASP A 76 -1.13 0.21 -23.57
CA ASP A 76 -0.79 1.46 -24.25
C ASP A 76 -0.60 2.63 -23.25
N TYR A 77 -1.41 2.66 -22.19
CA TYR A 77 -1.26 3.61 -21.08
C TYR A 77 0.02 3.37 -20.27
N LEU A 78 0.28 2.13 -19.86
CA LEU A 78 1.46 1.79 -19.03
C LEU A 78 2.77 1.85 -19.82
N ARG A 79 2.73 1.79 -21.16
CA ARG A 79 3.91 1.62 -22.03
C ARG A 79 4.76 0.39 -21.64
N PHE A 80 4.13 -0.57 -20.98
CA PHE A 80 4.73 -1.78 -20.43
C PHE A 80 3.67 -2.88 -20.37
N GLY A 81 4.11 -4.15 -20.37
CA GLY A 81 3.21 -5.29 -20.17
C GLY A 81 2.66 -5.93 -21.43
N GLY A 82 3.19 -5.58 -22.62
CA GLY A 82 2.83 -6.24 -23.88
C GLY A 82 2.91 -7.77 -23.78
N GLY A 83 1.78 -8.44 -23.98
CA GLY A 83 1.63 -9.89 -23.85
C GLY A 83 1.45 -10.42 -22.41
N LEU A 84 1.95 -9.72 -21.39
CA LEU A 84 1.86 -10.17 -19.99
C LEU A 84 0.45 -9.93 -19.43
N LEU A 85 -0.12 -8.73 -19.63
CA LEU A 85 -1.44 -8.36 -19.11
C LEU A 85 -2.61 -9.05 -19.82
N GLU A 86 -2.38 -9.70 -20.96
CA GLU A 86 -3.38 -10.49 -21.70
C GLU A 86 -4.01 -11.61 -20.85
N PHE A 87 -3.35 -12.06 -19.78
CA PHE A 87 -3.93 -13.04 -18.87
C PHE A 87 -5.23 -12.55 -18.19
N LEU A 88 -5.42 -11.23 -18.07
CA LEU A 88 -6.64 -10.65 -17.51
C LEU A 88 -7.87 -10.98 -18.38
N SER A 89 -7.72 -11.00 -19.71
CA SER A 89 -8.81 -11.37 -20.63
C SER A 89 -8.96 -12.89 -20.80
N GLU A 90 -7.97 -13.68 -20.40
CA GLU A 90 -8.07 -15.16 -20.36
C GLU A 90 -8.80 -15.66 -19.10
N ARG A 91 -8.96 -14.82 -18.08
CA ARG A 91 -9.71 -15.15 -16.87
C ARG A 91 -11.21 -14.97 -17.11
N SER A 92 -12.02 -15.87 -16.56
CA SER A 92 -13.48 -15.73 -16.62
C SER A 92 -13.98 -14.70 -15.61
N HIS A 93 -15.00 -13.95 -16.01
CA HIS A 93 -15.68 -12.98 -15.16
C HIS A 93 -16.24 -13.63 -13.87
N PRO A 94 -16.11 -13.01 -12.68
CA PRO A 94 -16.48 -13.62 -11.40
C PRO A 94 -17.99 -13.58 -11.09
N CYS A 95 -18.76 -12.75 -11.79
CA CYS A 95 -20.22 -12.65 -11.66
C CYS A 95 -20.96 -13.61 -12.61
N CYS A 96 -22.22 -13.89 -12.28
CA CYS A 96 -23.13 -14.62 -13.18
C CYS A 96 -23.47 -13.72 -14.38
N TRP A 97 -23.16 -14.16 -15.60
CA TRP A 97 -23.31 -13.31 -16.78
C TRP A 97 -24.67 -13.50 -17.45
N ASN A 98 -25.31 -12.42 -17.86
CA ASN A 98 -26.59 -12.41 -18.57
C ASN A 98 -27.69 -13.22 -17.85
N VAL A 99 -27.82 -13.05 -16.53
CA VAL A 99 -28.85 -13.70 -15.72
C VAL A 99 -29.90 -12.67 -15.29
N ASP A 100 -31.15 -13.10 -15.13
CA ASP A 100 -32.21 -12.22 -14.64
C ASP A 100 -31.90 -11.68 -13.23
N PRO A 101 -32.29 -10.43 -12.93
CA PRO A 101 -32.14 -9.86 -11.60
C PRO A 101 -32.96 -10.64 -10.57
N TYR A 102 -32.60 -10.52 -9.30
CA TYR A 102 -33.35 -11.12 -8.21
C TYR A 102 -34.78 -10.53 -8.19
N PRO A 103 -35.84 -11.34 -8.37
CA PRO A 103 -37.21 -10.87 -8.39
C PRO A 103 -37.57 -10.43 -6.98
N LEU A 104 -38.07 -9.22 -6.92
CA LEU A 104 -38.63 -8.64 -5.73
C LEU A 104 -40.06 -8.24 -6.11
N PRO A 105 -41.09 -8.89 -5.56
CA PRO A 105 -42.48 -8.61 -5.90
C PRO A 105 -42.85 -7.13 -5.70
N ASP A 106 -42.29 -6.49 -4.68
CA ASP A 106 -42.67 -5.12 -4.26
C ASP A 106 -41.48 -4.22 -3.88
N GLN A 107 -40.23 -4.67 -4.09
CA GLN A 107 -39.04 -3.96 -3.65
C GLN A 107 -38.09 -3.73 -4.83
N LYS A 108 -37.51 -2.54 -4.92
CA LYS A 108 -36.52 -2.20 -5.94
C LYS A 108 -35.14 -2.03 -5.30
N PHE A 109 -34.09 -2.31 -6.04
CA PHE A 109 -32.72 -2.09 -5.60
C PHE A 109 -32.36 -0.60 -5.77
N PRO A 110 -31.77 0.05 -4.76
CA PRO A 110 -31.24 1.40 -4.94
C PRO A 110 -30.15 1.44 -6.01
N LEU A 111 -30.06 2.58 -6.70
CA LEU A 111 -29.09 2.80 -7.77
C LEU A 111 -27.78 3.35 -7.22
N VAL A 112 -26.67 2.75 -7.63
CA VAL A 112 -25.31 3.26 -7.43
C VAL A 112 -24.72 3.59 -8.79
N LEU A 113 -24.22 4.82 -8.96
CA LEU A 113 -23.35 5.14 -10.09
C LEU A 113 -21.89 5.12 -9.62
N PHE A 114 -21.06 4.35 -10.32
CA PHE A 114 -19.65 4.22 -10.05
C PHE A 114 -18.81 4.90 -11.13
N SER A 115 -17.83 5.72 -10.71
CA SER A 115 -16.88 6.41 -11.59
C SER A 115 -15.44 5.98 -11.29
N HIS A 116 -14.72 5.53 -12.33
CA HIS A 116 -13.35 5.05 -12.21
C HIS A 116 -12.32 6.20 -12.15
N GLY A 117 -11.14 5.91 -11.62
CA GLY A 117 -9.99 6.82 -11.60
C GLY A 117 -9.38 7.14 -12.97
N LEU A 118 -8.35 7.98 -12.99
CA LEU A 118 -7.58 8.28 -14.19
C LEU A 118 -6.91 6.99 -14.71
N ALA A 119 -6.92 6.81 -16.03
CA ALA A 119 -6.52 5.58 -16.71
C ALA A 119 -7.24 4.31 -16.25
N GLY A 120 -8.37 4.46 -15.53
CA GLY A 120 -9.22 3.35 -15.15
C GLY A 120 -10.08 2.83 -16.30
N THR A 121 -10.65 1.65 -16.12
CA THR A 121 -11.83 1.13 -16.83
C THR A 121 -12.79 0.53 -15.81
N TYR A 122 -14.05 0.26 -16.17
CA TYR A 122 -14.99 -0.36 -15.22
C TYR A 122 -14.56 -1.77 -14.78
N GLU A 123 -13.82 -2.52 -15.60
CA GLU A 123 -13.37 -3.87 -15.25
C GLU A 123 -12.36 -3.87 -14.11
N MET A 124 -11.61 -2.77 -13.94
CA MET A 124 -10.64 -2.60 -12.84
C MET A 124 -11.29 -2.52 -11.46
N TYR A 125 -12.62 -2.46 -11.36
CA TYR A 125 -13.36 -2.32 -10.10
C TYR A 125 -14.46 -3.37 -9.97
N THR A 126 -14.28 -4.54 -10.59
CA THR A 126 -15.26 -5.62 -10.57
C THR A 126 -15.50 -6.12 -9.15
N GLU A 127 -14.46 -6.30 -8.33
CA GLU A 127 -14.63 -6.72 -6.93
C GLU A 127 -15.42 -5.68 -6.14
N LEU A 128 -15.01 -4.42 -6.19
CA LEU A 128 -15.69 -3.32 -5.48
C LEU A 128 -17.18 -3.25 -5.86
N CYS A 129 -17.48 -3.20 -7.16
CA CYS A 129 -18.87 -3.10 -7.65
C CYS A 129 -19.68 -4.35 -7.30
N ARG A 130 -19.08 -5.54 -7.35
CA ARG A 130 -19.73 -6.79 -6.97
C ARG A 130 -20.03 -6.85 -5.47
N HIS A 131 -19.11 -6.39 -4.62
CA HIS A 131 -19.34 -6.29 -3.18
C HIS A 131 -20.48 -5.30 -2.87
N ILE A 132 -20.52 -4.15 -3.53
CA ILE A 132 -21.63 -3.19 -3.37
C ILE A 132 -22.94 -3.81 -3.84
N ALA A 133 -22.99 -4.46 -5.01
CA ALA A 133 -24.18 -5.12 -5.49
C ALA A 133 -24.67 -6.22 -4.52
N SER A 134 -23.75 -6.94 -3.86
CA SER A 134 -24.10 -7.96 -2.86
C SER A 134 -24.87 -7.41 -1.64
N LEU A 135 -24.80 -6.11 -1.36
CA LEU A 135 -25.59 -5.42 -0.33
C LEU A 135 -27.03 -5.12 -0.78
N GLY A 136 -27.41 -5.50 -2.01
CA GLY A 136 -28.73 -5.21 -2.57
C GLY A 136 -28.79 -3.86 -3.26
N TYR A 137 -27.80 -3.56 -4.11
CA TYR A 137 -27.75 -2.36 -4.96
C TYR A 137 -27.65 -2.75 -6.43
N CYS A 138 -28.23 -1.95 -7.32
CA CYS A 138 -27.88 -1.97 -8.74
C CYS A 138 -26.73 -0.98 -8.96
N VAL A 139 -25.55 -1.49 -9.33
CA VAL A 139 -24.34 -0.69 -9.53
C VAL A 139 -24.07 -0.53 -11.01
N VAL A 140 -24.03 0.71 -11.50
CA VAL A 140 -23.69 1.04 -12.88
C VAL A 140 -22.29 1.65 -12.88
N ALA A 141 -21.30 0.92 -13.37
CA ALA A 141 -19.93 1.40 -13.54
C ALA A 141 -19.75 1.94 -14.96
N LEU A 142 -19.46 3.24 -15.08
CA LEU A 142 -19.37 3.93 -16.37
C LEU A 142 -17.97 3.82 -16.97
N GLU A 143 -17.86 3.73 -18.30
CA GLU A 143 -16.63 3.95 -19.06
C GLU A 143 -16.61 5.39 -19.56
N HIS A 144 -15.79 6.25 -18.96
CA HIS A 144 -15.83 7.67 -19.32
C HIS A 144 -15.15 7.95 -20.68
N GLN A 145 -15.78 8.79 -21.52
CA GLN A 145 -15.34 9.08 -22.90
C GLN A 145 -14.58 10.40 -23.02
N ASP A 146 -14.15 10.96 -21.90
CA ASP A 146 -13.46 12.25 -21.78
C ASP A 146 -11.98 12.21 -22.23
N GLY A 147 -11.47 11.00 -22.50
CA GLY A 147 -10.07 10.73 -22.79
C GLY A 147 -9.23 10.50 -21.53
N SER A 148 -9.86 10.26 -20.38
CA SER A 148 -9.17 9.92 -19.13
C SER A 148 -9.09 8.40 -18.89
N ALA A 149 -9.93 7.58 -19.52
CA ALA A 149 -9.90 6.13 -19.41
C ALA A 149 -8.70 5.52 -20.14
N ALA A 150 -8.20 4.36 -19.68
CA ALA A 150 -7.21 3.60 -20.45
C ALA A 150 -7.80 3.04 -21.74
N TYR A 151 -9.10 2.74 -21.72
CA TYR A 151 -9.88 2.36 -22.89
C TYR A 151 -11.28 2.95 -22.78
N ALA A 152 -11.73 3.60 -23.86
CA ALA A 152 -13.11 3.98 -24.06
C ALA A 152 -13.46 3.90 -25.54
N HIS A 153 -14.71 3.59 -25.86
CA HIS A 153 -15.22 3.60 -27.23
C HIS A 153 -16.50 4.42 -27.28
N ASP A 154 -16.65 5.34 -28.25
CA ASP A 154 -17.84 6.20 -28.37
C ASP A 154 -19.02 5.55 -29.11
N GLY A 155 -18.80 4.35 -29.66
CA GLY A 155 -19.75 3.61 -30.50
C GLY A 155 -19.33 3.62 -31.98
N LYS A 156 -18.43 4.51 -32.36
CA LYS A 156 -17.85 4.64 -33.71
C LYS A 156 -16.34 4.42 -33.72
N LYS A 157 -15.62 4.94 -32.72
CA LYS A 157 -14.16 4.85 -32.60
C LYS A 157 -13.70 4.70 -31.15
N VAL A 158 -12.49 4.17 -31.01
CA VAL A 158 -11.75 4.17 -29.75
C VAL A 158 -11.32 5.61 -29.43
N ILE A 159 -11.50 6.02 -28.18
CA ILE A 159 -11.06 7.31 -27.65
C ILE A 159 -9.71 7.09 -26.95
N PRO A 160 -8.62 7.70 -27.44
CA PRO A 160 -7.31 7.51 -26.83
C PRO A 160 -7.20 8.25 -25.49
N TYR A 161 -6.41 7.69 -24.58
CA TYR A 161 -6.02 8.37 -23.36
C TYR A 161 -5.25 9.67 -23.68
N LYS A 162 -5.77 10.80 -23.23
CA LYS A 162 -5.16 12.13 -23.37
C LYS A 162 -4.07 12.29 -22.32
N ARG A 163 -2.83 12.02 -22.73
CA ARG A 163 -1.65 12.26 -21.89
C ARG A 163 -1.47 13.76 -21.65
N PRO A 164 -1.27 14.17 -20.39
CA PRO A 164 -1.09 15.57 -20.06
C PRO A 164 0.32 16.06 -20.46
N ASN A 165 0.45 17.37 -20.73
CA ASN A 165 1.74 18.04 -20.90
C ASN A 165 2.12 18.76 -19.60
N ASP A 166 2.64 17.99 -18.66
CA ASP A 166 2.77 18.36 -17.25
C ASP A 166 4.16 18.88 -16.87
N GLU A 167 4.96 19.39 -17.81
CA GLU A 167 6.30 19.92 -17.52
C GLU A 167 6.37 21.45 -17.69
N PRO A 168 6.61 22.24 -16.62
CA PRO A 168 6.59 21.84 -15.21
C PRO A 168 5.17 21.53 -14.72
N TYR A 169 5.08 20.70 -13.68
CA TYR A 169 3.80 20.29 -13.10
C TYR A 169 3.19 21.45 -12.33
N SER A 170 1.93 21.76 -12.57
CA SER A 170 1.23 22.84 -11.88
C SER A 170 -0.26 22.57 -11.83
N ARG A 171 -0.90 23.03 -10.74
CA ARG A 171 -2.35 22.92 -10.58
C ARG A 171 -3.11 23.58 -11.73
N GLN A 172 -2.63 24.71 -12.24
CA GLN A 172 -3.29 25.40 -13.37
C GLN A 172 -3.37 24.52 -14.62
N LYS A 173 -2.31 23.79 -14.95
CA LYS A 173 -2.30 22.84 -16.09
C LYS A 173 -3.24 21.66 -15.85
N VAL A 174 -3.24 21.12 -14.63
CA VAL A 174 -4.19 20.07 -14.22
C VAL A 174 -5.62 20.57 -14.40
N LEU A 175 -5.97 21.73 -13.85
CA LEU A 175 -7.32 22.30 -13.97
C LEU A 175 -7.70 22.53 -15.44
N THR A 176 -6.79 23.05 -16.26
CA THR A 176 -7.03 23.34 -17.68
C THR A 176 -7.40 22.06 -18.45
N LEU A 177 -6.71 20.96 -18.18
CA LEU A 177 -6.97 19.69 -18.85
C LEU A 177 -8.13 18.91 -18.24
N ARG A 178 -8.24 18.90 -16.91
CA ARG A 178 -9.11 17.97 -16.18
C ARG A 178 -10.49 18.53 -15.87
N THR A 179 -10.66 19.85 -15.78
CA THR A 179 -12.00 20.45 -15.53
C THR A 179 -13.00 20.10 -16.63
N PRO A 180 -12.68 20.22 -17.94
CA PRO A 180 -13.60 19.81 -19.00
C PRO A 180 -13.90 18.31 -18.97
N MET A 181 -12.91 17.49 -18.59
CA MET A 181 -13.11 16.04 -18.43
C MET A 181 -14.12 15.74 -17.34
N LEU A 182 -13.96 16.33 -16.15
CA LEU A 182 -14.92 16.17 -15.04
C LEU A 182 -16.33 16.60 -15.44
N GLN A 183 -16.47 17.71 -16.16
CA GLN A 183 -17.78 18.18 -16.61
C GLN A 183 -18.44 17.18 -17.57
N GLN A 184 -17.67 16.64 -18.53
CA GLN A 184 -18.16 15.58 -19.41
C GLN A 184 -18.58 14.33 -18.62
N ARG A 185 -17.81 13.93 -17.61
CA ARG A 185 -18.16 12.78 -16.77
C ARG A 185 -19.47 12.99 -16.00
N VAL A 186 -19.72 14.20 -15.50
CA VAL A 186 -21.01 14.55 -14.87
C VAL A 186 -22.15 14.45 -15.87
N GLU A 187 -21.96 14.93 -17.10
CA GLU A 187 -22.97 14.81 -18.17
C GLU A 187 -23.27 13.34 -18.54
N GLU A 188 -22.24 12.49 -18.59
CA GLU A 188 -22.40 11.05 -18.81
C GLU A 188 -23.21 10.39 -17.69
N LEU A 189 -22.96 10.77 -16.42
CA LEU A 189 -23.77 10.33 -15.28
C LEU A 189 -25.24 10.77 -15.43
N GLU A 190 -25.48 12.03 -15.78
CA GLU A 190 -26.83 12.57 -16.00
C GLU A 190 -27.56 11.79 -17.12
N ASN A 191 -26.88 11.48 -18.21
CA ASN A 191 -27.47 10.75 -19.34
C ASN A 191 -27.87 9.32 -18.96
N VAL A 192 -27.06 8.63 -18.16
CA VAL A 192 -27.40 7.30 -17.63
C VAL A 192 -28.64 7.37 -16.74
N ILE A 193 -28.74 8.35 -15.84
CA ILE A 193 -29.91 8.52 -14.96
C ILE A 193 -31.17 8.76 -15.79
N ARG A 194 -31.12 9.71 -16.75
CA ARG A 194 -32.27 10.02 -17.61
C ARG A 194 -32.76 8.79 -18.37
N TYR A 195 -31.82 7.99 -18.89
CA TYR A 195 -32.17 6.75 -19.57
C TYR A 195 -32.85 5.76 -18.63
N PHE A 196 -32.33 5.57 -17.41
CA PHE A 196 -32.95 4.70 -16.42
C PHE A 196 -34.36 5.17 -16.03
N GLU A 197 -34.57 6.48 -15.83
CA GLU A 197 -35.89 7.05 -15.53
C GLU A 197 -36.89 6.88 -16.68
N GLN A 198 -36.46 7.14 -17.92
CA GLN A 198 -37.27 6.94 -19.13
C GLN A 198 -37.70 5.48 -19.28
N GLU A 199 -36.77 4.54 -19.20
CA GLU A 199 -37.07 3.11 -19.34
C GLU A 199 -37.86 2.54 -18.14
N SER A 200 -37.74 3.14 -16.95
CA SER A 200 -38.52 2.74 -15.78
C SER A 200 -40.02 3.11 -15.89
N THR A 201 -40.33 4.16 -16.65
CA THR A 201 -41.71 4.66 -16.88
C THR A 201 -42.32 4.16 -18.18
N GLY A 202 -41.48 3.77 -19.15
CA GLY A 202 -41.85 3.16 -20.43
C GLY A 202 -42.46 1.76 -20.27
N LEU A 203 -43.75 1.71 -19.91
CA LEU A 203 -44.56 0.49 -19.90
C LEU A 203 -44.54 -0.18 -21.30
N ASN A 204 -44.08 -1.42 -21.36
CA ASN A 204 -44.41 -2.42 -22.40
C ASN A 204 -44.09 -2.12 -23.88
N ASN A 205 -43.11 -1.25 -24.21
CA ASN A 205 -42.56 -1.25 -25.57
C ASN A 205 -41.47 -2.32 -25.72
N ASN A 206 -41.91 -3.56 -25.90
CA ASN A 206 -41.08 -4.62 -26.48
C ASN A 206 -40.83 -4.26 -27.94
N ASN A 207 -39.72 -3.58 -28.23
CA ASN A 207 -39.23 -3.47 -29.59
C ASN A 207 -38.76 -4.85 -30.03
N ASN A 208 -39.39 -5.41 -31.06
CA ASN A 208 -39.03 -6.72 -31.63
C ASN A 208 -37.58 -6.79 -32.16
N ASN A 209 -36.85 -5.67 -32.19
CA ASN A 209 -35.45 -5.57 -32.61
C ASN A 209 -34.43 -5.55 -31.44
N ASP A 210 -34.88 -5.59 -30.19
CA ASP A 210 -33.97 -5.58 -29.04
C ASP A 210 -33.17 -6.88 -28.95
N ASN A 211 -31.84 -6.77 -28.81
CA ASN A 211 -31.01 -7.93 -28.53
C ASN A 211 -31.20 -8.41 -27.07
N ASN A 212 -30.73 -9.63 -26.77
CA ASN A 212 -30.86 -10.22 -25.43
C ASN A 212 -30.30 -9.34 -24.30
N SER A 213 -29.23 -8.56 -24.56
CA SER A 213 -28.64 -7.66 -23.57
C SER A 213 -29.52 -6.43 -23.28
N MET A 214 -30.19 -5.87 -24.30
CA MET A 214 -31.17 -4.78 -24.13
C MET A 214 -32.39 -5.24 -23.34
N HIS A 215 -32.92 -6.42 -23.65
CA HIS A 215 -34.04 -6.97 -22.89
C HIS A 215 -33.65 -7.19 -21.42
N LEU A 216 -32.45 -7.72 -21.15
CA LEU A 216 -31.97 -7.89 -19.79
C LEU A 216 -31.77 -6.54 -19.08
N LEU A 217 -31.20 -5.55 -19.77
CA LEU A 217 -31.06 -4.19 -19.24
C LEU A 217 -32.41 -3.63 -18.78
N LYS A 218 -33.46 -3.76 -19.60
CA LYS A 218 -34.82 -3.32 -19.22
C LYS A 218 -35.32 -4.01 -17.95
N LYS A 219 -35.12 -5.33 -17.80
CA LYS A 219 -35.46 -6.05 -16.55
C LYS A 219 -34.70 -5.52 -15.34
N VAL A 220 -33.40 -5.24 -15.50
CA VAL A 220 -32.55 -4.69 -14.42
C VAL A 220 -33.02 -3.28 -14.05
N ILE A 221 -33.35 -2.43 -15.02
CA ILE A 221 -33.88 -1.08 -14.78
C ILE A 221 -35.23 -1.16 -14.05
N GLN A 222 -36.13 -2.07 -14.44
CA GLN A 222 -37.40 -2.27 -13.76
C GLN A 222 -37.23 -2.70 -12.29
N ALA A 223 -36.18 -3.46 -11.98
CA ALA A 223 -35.80 -3.86 -10.63
C ALA A 223 -35.02 -2.78 -9.86
N THR A 224 -34.81 -1.59 -10.43
CA THR A 224 -33.97 -0.51 -9.85
C THR A 224 -34.80 0.71 -9.48
N ASP A 225 -34.54 1.29 -8.31
CA ASP A 225 -35.12 2.56 -7.86
C ASP A 225 -34.14 3.71 -8.11
N THR A 226 -34.47 4.57 -9.07
CA THR A 226 -33.66 5.73 -9.44
C THR A 226 -33.77 6.87 -8.43
N GLN A 227 -34.80 6.90 -7.59
CA GLN A 227 -34.97 7.91 -6.54
C GLN A 227 -34.14 7.59 -5.30
N ASP A 228 -33.70 6.34 -5.14
CA ASP A 228 -32.74 5.91 -4.14
C ASP A 228 -31.31 5.87 -4.73
N LEU A 229 -30.78 7.06 -5.01
CA LEU A 229 -29.49 7.25 -5.69
C LEU A 229 -28.31 7.37 -4.73
N HIS A 230 -27.21 6.70 -5.06
CA HIS A 230 -25.93 6.79 -4.36
C HIS A 230 -24.78 6.96 -5.36
N LEU A 231 -23.76 7.72 -4.97
CA LEU A 231 -22.61 8.02 -5.82
C LEU A 231 -21.34 7.45 -5.21
N VAL A 232 -20.56 6.73 -6.02
CA VAL A 232 -19.33 6.05 -5.60
C VAL A 232 -18.20 6.35 -6.60
N GLY A 233 -17.01 6.70 -6.12
CA GLY A 233 -15.90 7.02 -7.01
C GLY A 233 -14.53 6.83 -6.36
N HIS A 234 -13.56 6.42 -7.19
CA HIS A 234 -12.16 6.27 -6.79
C HIS A 234 -11.27 7.28 -7.53
N SER A 235 -10.30 7.90 -6.86
CA SER A 235 -9.32 8.80 -7.49
C SER A 235 -10.01 9.95 -8.25
N PHE A 236 -9.72 10.13 -9.54
CA PHE A 236 -10.40 11.10 -10.40
C PHE A 236 -11.93 10.87 -10.49
N GLY A 237 -12.37 9.62 -10.32
CA GLY A 237 -13.79 9.29 -10.18
C GLY A 237 -14.39 9.76 -8.86
N GLY A 238 -13.59 9.83 -7.77
CA GLY A 238 -14.02 10.47 -6.52
C GLY A 238 -14.31 11.96 -6.72
N ALA A 239 -13.42 12.68 -7.40
CA ALA A 239 -13.61 14.08 -7.76
C ALA A 239 -14.85 14.29 -8.65
N THR A 240 -15.08 13.37 -9.59
CA THR A 240 -16.29 13.35 -10.43
C THR A 240 -17.56 13.31 -9.58
N GLN A 241 -17.63 12.40 -8.60
CA GLN A 241 -18.81 12.26 -7.75
C GLN A 241 -18.99 13.43 -6.78
N MET A 242 -17.90 14.03 -6.28
CA MET A 242 -17.97 15.25 -5.48
C MET A 242 -18.58 16.40 -6.29
N LEU A 243 -18.10 16.60 -7.52
CA LEU A 243 -18.62 17.63 -8.43
C LEU A 243 -20.10 17.37 -8.77
N ALA A 244 -20.47 16.14 -9.14
CA ALA A 244 -21.85 15.76 -9.43
C ALA A 244 -22.78 16.05 -8.23
N THR A 245 -22.36 15.62 -7.03
CA THR A 245 -23.13 15.83 -5.80
C THR A 245 -23.35 17.33 -5.54
N GLN A 246 -22.32 18.16 -5.67
CA GLN A 246 -22.44 19.61 -5.50
C GLN A 246 -23.38 20.23 -6.54
N GLN A 247 -23.22 19.88 -7.83
CA GLN A 247 -24.04 20.43 -8.91
C GLN A 247 -25.52 20.06 -8.78
N TRP A 248 -25.84 18.84 -8.36
CA TRP A 248 -27.22 18.35 -8.26
C TRP A 248 -27.92 18.76 -6.97
N THR A 249 -27.18 19.26 -5.98
CA THR A 249 -27.72 19.78 -4.71
C THR A 249 -27.84 21.31 -4.69
N SER A 250 -27.15 22.03 -5.59
CA SER A 250 -27.18 23.49 -5.65
C SER A 250 -28.51 24.04 -6.20
N LYS A 251 -29.13 24.99 -5.49
CA LYS A 251 -30.34 25.73 -5.92
C LYS A 251 -30.17 26.54 -7.21
N SER A 252 -28.94 26.91 -7.57
CA SER A 252 -28.64 27.76 -8.73
C SER A 252 -28.59 26.99 -10.06
N SER A 253 -28.65 25.65 -9.99
CA SER A 253 -28.67 24.85 -11.21
C SER A 253 -30.00 25.04 -11.93
N LYS A 254 -29.99 25.83 -13.02
CA LYS A 254 -31.09 25.92 -14.00
C LYS A 254 -31.47 24.55 -14.59
N LYS A 255 -30.69 23.49 -14.32
CA LYS A 255 -31.01 22.09 -14.61
C LYS A 255 -31.96 21.53 -13.53
N LYS A 256 -33.26 21.83 -13.64
CA LYS A 256 -34.30 20.92 -13.11
C LYS A 256 -34.04 19.52 -13.69
N SER A 257 -33.81 18.49 -12.87
CA SER A 257 -34.28 17.09 -13.09
C SER A 257 -33.39 15.95 -12.54
N MET A 258 -32.27 16.15 -11.85
CA MET A 258 -31.54 14.99 -11.28
C MET A 258 -32.06 14.60 -9.89
N PRO A 259 -32.25 13.29 -9.59
CA PRO A 259 -32.55 12.83 -8.26
C PRO A 259 -31.38 13.13 -7.33
N GLN A 260 -31.70 13.53 -6.09
CA GLN A 260 -30.68 13.93 -5.13
C GLN A 260 -30.00 12.69 -4.52
N PRO A 261 -28.65 12.60 -4.55
CA PRO A 261 -27.95 11.48 -3.93
C PRO A 261 -28.17 11.41 -2.42
N LYS A 262 -28.45 10.21 -1.89
CA LYS A 262 -28.58 9.98 -0.44
C LYS A 262 -27.24 9.73 0.24
N SER A 263 -26.26 9.20 -0.49
CA SER A 263 -24.88 9.08 0.02
C SER A 263 -23.82 9.24 -1.06
N LEU A 264 -22.66 9.70 -0.63
CA LEU A 264 -21.43 9.81 -1.41
C LEU A 264 -20.33 8.96 -0.76
N LEU A 265 -19.74 8.03 -1.52
CA LEU A 265 -18.53 7.30 -1.14
C LEU A 265 -17.38 7.69 -2.06
N VAL A 266 -16.32 8.24 -1.48
CA VAL A 266 -15.10 8.59 -2.21
C VAL A 266 -13.90 7.87 -1.63
N MET A 267 -13.08 7.28 -2.50
CA MET A 267 -11.86 6.54 -2.14
C MET A 267 -10.66 7.22 -2.78
N ASP A 268 -9.68 7.65 -1.99
CA ASP A 268 -8.52 8.42 -2.45
C ASP A 268 -8.87 9.49 -3.48
N SER A 269 -9.89 10.29 -3.19
CA SER A 269 -10.40 11.26 -4.17
C SER A 269 -9.30 12.23 -4.60
N TRP A 270 -9.12 12.40 -5.91
CA TRP A 270 -8.13 13.34 -6.47
C TRP A 270 -8.76 14.72 -6.66
N ALA A 271 -9.09 15.38 -5.55
CA ALA A 271 -9.78 16.68 -5.55
C ALA A 271 -8.92 17.85 -6.03
N PHE A 272 -7.61 17.66 -6.23
CA PHE A 272 -6.71 18.63 -6.87
C PHE A 272 -7.15 19.05 -8.28
N ALA A 273 -7.89 18.16 -8.97
CA ALA A 273 -8.50 18.44 -10.26
C ALA A 273 -9.82 19.24 -10.19
N LEU A 274 -10.33 19.52 -8.99
CA LEU A 274 -11.48 20.39 -8.78
C LEU A 274 -11.03 21.85 -8.66
N THR A 275 -11.85 22.75 -9.19
CA THR A 275 -11.62 24.19 -9.08
C THR A 275 -11.73 24.63 -7.62
N GLU A 276 -11.07 25.74 -7.30
CA GLU A 276 -11.09 26.30 -5.95
C GLU A 276 -12.51 26.59 -5.47
N ASP A 277 -13.36 27.12 -6.34
CA ASP A 277 -14.77 27.39 -6.05
C ASP A 277 -15.52 26.12 -5.62
N VAL A 278 -15.27 24.99 -6.29
CA VAL A 278 -15.92 23.71 -5.96
C VAL A 278 -15.45 23.22 -4.59
N VAL A 279 -14.15 23.28 -4.32
CA VAL A 279 -13.55 22.83 -3.06
C VAL A 279 -14.04 23.70 -1.90
N GLN A 280 -13.91 25.02 -2.01
CA GLN A 280 -14.24 25.96 -0.94
C GLN A 280 -15.75 26.01 -0.64
N GLN A 281 -16.60 25.90 -1.66
CA GLN A 281 -18.05 25.93 -1.43
C GLN A 281 -18.58 24.65 -0.77
N GLY A 282 -17.90 23.51 -0.97
CA GLY A 282 -18.40 22.20 -0.53
C GLY A 282 -19.84 21.95 -1.01
N LEU A 283 -20.63 21.20 -0.25
CA LEU A 283 -22.07 21.11 -0.49
C LEU A 283 -22.77 22.37 0.06
N SER A 284 -23.69 23.00 -0.69
CA SER A 284 -24.32 24.30 -0.35
C SER A 284 -25.25 24.28 0.88
N LYS A 285 -25.38 25.42 1.58
CA LYS A 285 -26.11 25.64 2.86
C LYS A 285 -27.65 25.55 2.86
N ASN A 286 -28.27 24.97 1.84
CA ASN A 286 -29.73 25.05 1.72
C ASN A 286 -30.48 23.80 2.21
N ASP A 287 -31.16 23.99 3.34
CA ASP A 287 -32.23 23.22 3.99
C ASP A 287 -32.93 22.16 3.14
N LYS A 288 -32.70 20.89 3.52
CA LYS A 288 -33.62 19.72 3.58
C LYS A 288 -32.95 18.39 3.19
N THR A 289 -31.76 18.42 2.59
CA THR A 289 -31.15 17.22 1.98
C THR A 289 -30.03 16.65 2.86
N LYS A 290 -30.30 15.51 3.49
CA LYS A 290 -29.34 14.82 4.36
C LYS A 290 -28.51 13.85 3.54
N ILE A 291 -27.35 14.30 3.04
CA ILE A 291 -26.41 13.45 2.32
C ILE A 291 -25.38 12.89 3.30
N LYS A 292 -25.20 11.57 3.30
CA LYS A 292 -24.15 10.91 4.08
C LYS A 292 -22.87 10.81 3.25
N ILE A 293 -21.75 11.29 3.76
CA ILE A 293 -20.47 11.24 3.04
C ILE A 293 -19.52 10.29 3.77
N LEU A 294 -19.01 9.30 3.06
CA LEU A 294 -17.90 8.45 3.51
C LEU A 294 -16.69 8.72 2.61
N SER A 295 -15.65 9.30 3.20
CA SER A 295 -14.34 9.45 2.58
C SER A 295 -13.40 8.41 3.17
N ILE A 296 -12.77 7.61 2.31
CA ILE A 296 -11.74 6.66 2.73
C ILE A 296 -10.45 7.03 2.01
N ILE A 297 -9.42 7.33 2.79
CA ILE A 297 -8.08 7.63 2.29
C ILE A 297 -7.14 6.47 2.63
N SER A 298 -6.31 6.03 1.69
CA SER A 298 -5.27 5.04 1.94
C SER A 298 -4.16 5.65 2.78
N GLU A 299 -3.52 4.83 3.63
CA GLU A 299 -2.43 5.29 4.48
C GLU A 299 -1.28 5.91 3.68
N ASP A 300 -0.92 5.30 2.53
CA ASP A 300 0.12 5.84 1.65
C ASP A 300 -0.27 7.22 1.08
N TRP A 301 -1.53 7.40 0.67
CA TRP A 301 -2.02 8.67 0.14
C TRP A 301 -2.08 9.76 1.22
N GLU A 302 -2.53 9.41 2.43
CA GLU A 302 -2.56 10.33 3.58
C GLU A 302 -1.16 10.80 3.98
N GLN A 303 -0.17 9.90 3.95
CA GLN A 303 1.20 10.22 4.37
C GLN A 303 2.03 10.92 3.29
N ASN A 304 1.82 10.56 2.01
CA ASN A 304 2.75 10.93 0.94
C ASN A 304 2.16 11.87 -0.12
N ASN A 305 0.83 12.08 -0.16
CA ASN A 305 0.22 12.95 -1.16
C ASN A 305 -0.19 14.32 -0.58
N VAL A 306 0.47 15.39 -1.02
CA VAL A 306 0.14 16.77 -0.64
C VAL A 306 -1.20 17.25 -1.21
N GLU A 307 -1.67 16.63 -2.29
CA GLU A 307 -2.91 16.95 -3.01
C GLU A 307 -4.18 16.39 -2.33
N ARG A 308 -4.03 15.85 -1.12
CA ARG A 308 -5.14 15.40 -0.28
C ARG A 308 -5.86 16.56 0.42
N LEU A 309 -5.22 17.73 0.51
CA LEU A 309 -5.73 18.87 1.25
C LEU A 309 -7.05 19.40 0.66
N GLU A 310 -7.23 19.33 -0.66
CA GLU A 310 -8.45 19.71 -1.34
C GLU A 310 -9.65 18.83 -0.95
N VAL A 311 -9.42 17.54 -0.65
CA VAL A 311 -10.48 16.67 -0.13
C VAL A 311 -10.87 17.10 1.27
N ALA A 312 -9.88 17.33 2.14
CA ALA A 312 -10.12 17.77 3.51
C ALA A 312 -10.88 19.10 3.56
N GLU A 313 -10.51 20.06 2.72
CA GLU A 313 -11.18 21.35 2.61
C GLU A 313 -12.62 21.21 2.11
N PHE A 314 -12.86 20.41 1.06
CA PHE A 314 -14.23 20.14 0.59
C PHE A 314 -15.12 19.52 1.66
N LEU A 315 -14.59 18.54 2.41
CA LEU A 315 -15.33 17.87 3.48
C LEU A 315 -15.65 18.86 4.62
N LYS A 316 -14.68 19.68 5.03
CA LYS A 316 -14.85 20.73 6.03
C LYS A 316 -15.91 21.75 5.61
N SER A 317 -15.86 22.23 4.37
CA SER A 317 -16.87 23.15 3.83
C SER A 317 -18.27 22.53 3.75
N SER A 318 -18.36 21.20 3.69
CA SER A 318 -19.62 20.45 3.65
C SER A 318 -20.19 20.10 5.03
N GLU A 319 -19.43 20.27 6.12
CA GLU A 319 -19.78 19.80 7.47
C GLU A 319 -21.06 20.44 8.01
N ALA A 320 -21.20 21.76 7.83
CA ALA A 320 -22.38 22.51 8.27
C ALA A 320 -23.70 22.02 7.64
N ASN A 321 -23.64 21.31 6.51
CA ASN A 321 -24.81 21.02 5.66
C ASN A 321 -25.21 19.54 5.66
N THR A 322 -24.30 18.68 6.13
CA THR A 322 -24.51 17.23 6.22
C THR A 322 -24.95 16.80 7.62
N ASN A 323 -25.13 17.75 8.55
CA ASN A 323 -25.61 17.50 9.91
C ASN A 323 -24.76 16.45 10.66
N ASN A 324 -23.43 16.54 10.50
CA ASN A 324 -22.42 15.60 11.03
C ASN A 324 -22.46 14.17 10.44
N HIS A 325 -23.02 13.97 9.25
CA HIS A 325 -22.97 12.68 8.53
C HIS A 325 -21.75 12.52 7.60
N ILE A 326 -20.65 13.22 7.89
CA ILE A 326 -19.37 13.03 7.21
C ILE A 326 -18.48 12.13 8.06
N LEU A 327 -18.05 11.02 7.48
CA LEU A 327 -17.04 10.15 8.05
C LEU A 327 -15.82 10.16 7.11
N SER A 328 -14.67 10.55 7.64
CA SER A 328 -13.38 10.43 6.95
C SER A 328 -12.52 9.41 7.68
N MET A 329 -12.04 8.40 6.99
CA MET A 329 -11.32 7.27 7.58
C MET A 329 -10.04 6.98 6.81
N VAL A 330 -8.98 6.59 7.54
CA VAL A 330 -7.73 6.11 6.94
C VAL A 330 -7.76 4.58 6.88
N ALA A 331 -7.46 4.01 5.70
CA ALA A 331 -7.29 2.58 5.50
C ALA A 331 -5.83 2.19 5.80
N PRO A 332 -5.54 1.52 6.92
CA PRO A 332 -4.17 1.22 7.34
C PRO A 332 -3.51 0.23 6.40
N ASN A 333 -2.21 0.39 6.17
CA ASN A 333 -1.39 -0.33 5.20
C ASN A 333 -1.83 -0.18 3.74
N ALA A 334 -2.97 0.44 3.43
CA ALA A 334 -3.45 0.54 2.06
C ALA A 334 -2.61 1.52 1.24
N VAL A 335 -2.49 1.22 -0.04
CA VAL A 335 -1.96 2.11 -1.10
C VAL A 335 -3.08 2.55 -2.05
N HIS A 336 -2.79 3.49 -2.95
CA HIS A 336 -3.81 4.02 -3.88
C HIS A 336 -4.57 2.94 -4.68
N GLN A 337 -3.86 1.93 -5.16
CA GLN A 337 -4.43 0.88 -6.00
C GLN A 337 -5.25 -0.16 -5.21
N SER A 338 -5.24 -0.11 -3.87
CA SER A 338 -5.95 -1.06 -2.99
C SER A 338 -7.48 -1.02 -3.14
N PHE A 339 -8.01 0.06 -3.70
CA PHE A 339 -9.43 0.22 -4.01
C PHE A 339 -9.82 -0.35 -5.39
N SER A 340 -8.85 -0.88 -6.14
CA SER A 340 -9.03 -1.49 -7.46
C SER A 340 -8.62 -2.95 -7.45
N ASP A 341 -9.09 -3.70 -8.42
CA ASP A 341 -8.79 -5.13 -8.57
C ASP A 341 -7.30 -5.38 -8.90
N SER A 342 -6.54 -4.32 -9.21
CA SER A 342 -5.10 -4.43 -9.54
C SER A 342 -4.24 -4.94 -8.38
N GLU A 343 -4.71 -4.80 -7.14
CA GLU A 343 -4.11 -5.39 -5.93
C GLU A 343 -4.10 -6.93 -5.95
N ALA A 344 -4.96 -7.53 -6.78
CA ALA A 344 -5.14 -8.97 -6.91
C ALA A 344 -4.66 -9.55 -8.25
N TRP A 345 -4.14 -8.74 -9.17
CA TRP A 345 -3.69 -9.21 -10.48
C TRP A 345 -2.47 -10.11 -10.41
N PHE A 346 -1.53 -9.79 -9.52
CA PHE A 346 -0.25 -10.48 -9.43
C PHE A 346 -0.01 -11.11 -8.05
N PRO A 347 0.98 -12.01 -7.95
CA PRO A 347 1.46 -12.51 -6.68
C PRO A 347 1.85 -11.42 -5.69
N SER A 348 1.79 -11.76 -4.42
CA SER A 348 1.88 -10.81 -3.31
C SER A 348 3.13 -9.93 -3.35
N PHE A 349 4.29 -10.52 -3.64
CA PHE A 349 5.55 -9.79 -3.72
C PHE A 349 5.58 -8.83 -4.92
N VAL A 350 5.06 -9.23 -6.08
CA VAL A 350 4.97 -8.39 -7.28
C VAL A 350 4.01 -7.24 -7.06
N ALA A 351 2.81 -7.52 -6.54
CA ALA A 351 1.80 -6.50 -6.27
C ALA A 351 2.32 -5.43 -5.29
N ARG A 352 3.06 -5.85 -4.25
CA ARG A 352 3.69 -4.94 -3.29
C ARG A 352 4.82 -4.12 -3.90
N GLN A 353 5.66 -4.74 -4.72
CA GLN A 353 6.74 -4.04 -5.42
C GLN A 353 6.21 -3.03 -6.43
N ALA A 354 5.12 -3.36 -7.13
CA ALA A 354 4.43 -2.48 -8.07
C ALA A 354 3.57 -1.41 -7.38
N ARG A 355 3.50 -1.37 -6.04
CA ARG A 355 2.59 -0.52 -5.26
C ARG A 355 1.11 -0.68 -5.63
N ASN A 356 0.73 -1.86 -6.13
CA ASN A 356 -0.67 -2.22 -6.32
C ASN A 356 -1.32 -2.65 -5.00
N ARG A 357 -0.52 -3.08 -4.01
CA ARG A 357 -0.98 -3.50 -2.69
C ARG A 357 0.04 -3.11 -1.62
N GLY A 358 -0.43 -2.78 -0.44
CA GLY A 358 0.41 -2.37 0.68
C GLY A 358 1.34 -3.45 1.24
N LYS A 359 2.43 -3.03 1.90
CA LYS A 359 3.44 -3.93 2.49
C LYS A 359 2.85 -4.87 3.53
N GLY A 360 2.00 -4.35 4.41
CA GLY A 360 1.27 -5.10 5.45
C GLY A 360 -0.18 -5.45 5.08
N GLU A 361 -0.60 -5.14 3.86
CA GLU A 361 -1.98 -5.33 3.43
C GLU A 361 -2.23 -6.77 2.95
N ASP A 362 -3.33 -7.33 3.44
CA ASP A 362 -3.90 -8.59 3.00
C ASP A 362 -4.84 -8.36 1.81
N ARG A 363 -4.86 -9.33 0.87
CA ARG A 363 -5.66 -9.23 -0.35
C ARG A 363 -7.15 -9.00 -0.03
N HIS A 364 -7.80 -8.10 -0.76
CA HIS A 364 -9.22 -7.74 -0.67
C HIS A 364 -9.67 -7.13 0.66
N VAL A 365 -8.78 -6.91 1.63
CA VAL A 365 -9.18 -6.36 2.94
C VAL A 365 -9.67 -4.93 2.78
N THR A 366 -8.99 -4.08 2.02
CA THR A 366 -9.39 -2.68 1.82
C THR A 366 -10.75 -2.59 1.12
N ILE A 367 -10.94 -3.26 -0.02
CA ILE A 367 -12.24 -3.29 -0.72
C ILE A 367 -13.37 -3.77 0.20
N ARG A 368 -13.18 -4.88 0.93
CA ARG A 368 -14.20 -5.41 1.84
C ARG A 368 -14.50 -4.44 2.99
N ALA A 369 -13.47 -3.88 3.62
CA ALA A 369 -13.65 -2.93 4.72
C ALA A 369 -14.39 -1.67 4.25
N THR A 370 -14.01 -1.12 3.10
CA THR A 370 -14.70 0.01 2.47
C THR A 370 -16.19 -0.26 2.27
N VAL A 371 -16.54 -1.40 1.67
CA VAL A 371 -17.94 -1.74 1.43
C VAL A 371 -18.69 -2.03 2.73
N GLN A 372 -18.03 -2.61 3.73
CA GLN A 372 -18.61 -2.82 5.06
C GLN A 372 -18.98 -1.50 5.74
N GLU A 373 -18.05 -0.54 5.80
CA GLU A 373 -18.33 0.76 6.43
C GLU A 373 -19.41 1.54 5.67
N TRP A 374 -19.38 1.50 4.34
CA TRP A 374 -20.43 2.12 3.52
C TRP A 374 -21.79 1.45 3.73
N GLY A 375 -21.83 0.12 3.81
CA GLY A 375 -23.04 -0.63 4.12
C GLY A 375 -23.61 -0.30 5.50
N ARG A 376 -22.77 -0.10 6.52
CA ARG A 376 -23.19 0.34 7.86
C ARG A 376 -23.74 1.76 7.84
N MET A 377 -23.06 2.70 7.18
CA MET A 377 -23.52 4.08 7.05
C MET A 377 -24.91 4.18 6.42
N ASN A 378 -25.22 3.27 5.48
CA ASN A 378 -26.50 3.21 4.78
C ASN A 378 -27.51 2.21 5.38
N ASN A 379 -27.29 1.70 6.60
CA ASN A 379 -28.17 0.75 7.30
C ASN A 379 -28.44 -0.55 6.51
N LYS A 380 -27.51 -0.98 5.67
CA LYS A 380 -27.55 -2.25 4.93
C LYS A 380 -26.90 -3.41 5.69
N LEU A 381 -26.09 -3.10 6.69
CA LEU A 381 -25.43 -4.05 7.58
C LEU A 381 -25.67 -3.65 9.03
N ASN A 382 -25.86 -4.64 9.90
CA ASN A 382 -25.95 -4.43 11.34
C ASN A 382 -24.57 -4.06 11.92
N ALA A 383 -24.57 -3.42 13.10
CA ALA A 383 -23.34 -3.19 13.86
C ALA A 383 -22.62 -4.52 14.15
N PRO A 384 -21.28 -4.55 14.13
CA PRO A 384 -20.53 -5.80 14.29
C PRO A 384 -20.81 -6.42 15.67
N THR A 385 -21.20 -7.70 15.66
CA THR A 385 -21.41 -8.45 16.91
C THR A 385 -20.07 -8.72 17.60
N GLU A 386 -20.07 -8.84 18.92
CA GLU A 386 -18.86 -9.12 19.73
C GLU A 386 -18.13 -10.40 19.27
N CYS A 387 -18.87 -11.36 18.73
CA CYS A 387 -18.37 -12.60 18.14
C CYS A 387 -17.51 -12.38 16.87
N GLU A 388 -17.79 -11.34 16.07
CA GLU A 388 -16.99 -11.00 14.88
C GLU A 388 -15.65 -10.35 15.27
N LYS A 389 -15.63 -9.57 16.37
CA LYS A 389 -14.40 -9.03 16.95
C LYS A 389 -13.50 -10.14 17.49
N GLN A 390 -14.08 -11.22 18.01
CA GLN A 390 -13.33 -12.41 18.45
C GLN A 390 -12.82 -13.28 17.29
N LYS A 391 -13.59 -13.47 16.21
CA LYS A 391 -13.11 -14.19 15.01
C LYS A 391 -11.91 -13.48 14.35
N ARG A 392 -11.89 -12.13 14.36
CA ARG A 392 -10.72 -11.35 13.92
C ARG A 392 -9.47 -11.60 14.78
N ARG A 393 -9.62 -12.04 16.04
CA ARG A 393 -8.51 -12.39 16.95
C ARG A 393 -8.11 -13.88 16.89
N SER A 394 -8.97 -14.77 16.41
CA SER A 394 -8.78 -16.23 16.53
C SER A 394 -8.37 -16.97 15.26
N GLN A 395 -8.24 -16.32 14.10
CA GLN A 395 -7.64 -16.93 12.91
C GLN A 395 -6.11 -17.03 13.06
N LYS A 396 -5.63 -18.00 13.86
CA LYS A 396 -4.24 -18.48 13.84
C LYS A 396 -4.20 -19.93 13.33
N SER A 397 -3.48 -20.10 12.23
CA SER A 397 -2.90 -21.31 11.60
C SER A 397 -3.66 -22.65 11.65
N PRO A 398 -4.10 -23.20 10.50
CA PRO A 398 -4.24 -24.64 10.35
C PRO A 398 -2.86 -25.31 10.24
N SER A 399 -2.70 -26.45 10.91
CA SER A 399 -1.49 -27.28 10.91
C SER A 399 -1.05 -27.69 9.50
N LEU A 400 0.27 -27.64 9.24
CA LEU A 400 0.95 -28.11 8.03
C LEU A 400 0.40 -29.48 7.58
N ARG A 401 -0.18 -29.56 6.37
CA ARG A 401 -0.65 -30.83 5.80
C ARG A 401 0.49 -31.52 5.00
N PRO A 402 0.60 -32.87 5.04
CA PRO A 402 1.69 -33.65 4.41
C PRO A 402 1.90 -33.49 2.89
N TRP A 403 0.96 -32.85 2.18
CA TRP A 403 0.98 -32.73 0.72
C TRP A 403 2.04 -31.75 0.20
N ILE A 404 2.57 -30.86 1.07
CA ILE A 404 3.63 -29.90 0.72
C ILE A 404 4.95 -30.59 0.39
N VAL A 405 5.27 -31.70 1.10
CA VAL A 405 6.44 -32.53 0.82
C VAL A 405 6.27 -33.28 -0.51
N THR A 406 5.04 -33.67 -0.84
CA THR A 406 4.72 -34.35 -2.10
C THR A 406 4.82 -33.42 -3.30
N CYS A 407 4.42 -32.15 -3.18
CA CYS A 407 4.54 -31.15 -4.26
C CYS A 407 6.02 -30.78 -4.54
N LEU A 408 6.86 -30.69 -3.52
CA LEU A 408 8.31 -30.46 -3.69
C LEU A 408 9.01 -31.67 -4.32
N MET A 409 8.56 -32.90 -4.03
CA MET A 409 9.00 -34.10 -4.75
C MET A 409 8.47 -34.14 -6.20
N LEU A 410 7.25 -33.68 -6.47
CA LEU A 410 6.71 -33.67 -7.83
C LEU A 410 7.37 -32.64 -8.75
N ILE A 411 7.83 -31.50 -8.21
CA ILE A 411 8.60 -30.49 -8.96
C ILE A 411 10.00 -31.02 -9.31
N SER A 412 10.64 -31.76 -8.39
CA SER A 412 11.90 -32.46 -8.69
C SER A 412 11.71 -33.62 -9.67
N ILE A 413 10.59 -34.35 -9.62
CA ILE A 413 10.24 -35.39 -10.59
C ILE A 413 9.90 -34.81 -11.98
N PHE A 414 9.31 -33.60 -12.06
CA PHE A 414 9.02 -32.92 -13.33
C PHE A 414 10.28 -32.37 -14.01
N CYS A 415 11.29 -31.96 -13.24
CA CYS A 415 12.60 -31.56 -13.78
C CYS A 415 13.42 -32.75 -14.31
N VAL A 416 13.08 -34.00 -13.94
CA VAL A 416 13.79 -35.22 -14.37
C VAL A 416 13.07 -35.94 -15.53
N LYS A 417 11.82 -35.60 -15.85
CA LYS A 417 11.06 -36.23 -16.96
C LYS A 417 11.12 -35.46 -18.27
N ILE A 418 12.32 -35.38 -18.85
CA ILE A 418 12.50 -35.18 -20.29
C ILE A 418 13.54 -36.21 -20.77
N TYR A 419 13.13 -37.48 -20.96
CA TYR A 419 13.66 -38.48 -21.93
C TYR A 419 12.84 -39.80 -21.81
N PRO A 420 12.63 -40.59 -22.88
CA PRO A 420 11.81 -41.80 -22.83
C PRO A 420 12.62 -43.09 -22.58
N ALA A 421 12.01 -43.96 -21.76
CA ALA A 421 12.09 -45.42 -21.67
C ALA A 421 13.46 -46.13 -21.53
N MET A 422 13.68 -46.74 -20.35
CA MET A 422 14.14 -48.14 -20.24
C MET A 422 13.66 -48.76 -18.91
N SER A 423 13.07 -49.94 -19.01
CA SER A 423 12.55 -50.80 -17.94
C SER A 423 13.65 -51.59 -17.23
N PHE A 424 13.56 -51.81 -15.91
CA PHE A 424 13.47 -53.15 -15.28
C PHE A 424 13.44 -53.15 -13.73
N GLN A 425 12.56 -54.03 -13.22
CA GLN A 425 12.50 -54.82 -11.97
C GLN A 425 12.70 -54.25 -10.55
N SER A 426 11.71 -54.63 -9.74
CA SER A 426 11.60 -54.63 -8.28
C SER A 426 12.64 -55.50 -7.59
N THR A 427 13.17 -55.02 -6.46
CA THR A 427 13.54 -55.88 -5.32
C THR A 427 13.26 -55.19 -3.99
N TYR A 428 12.46 -55.89 -3.18
CA TYR A 428 12.27 -55.76 -1.74
C TYR A 428 13.61 -55.67 -0.99
N PHE A 429 13.68 -54.88 0.08
CA PHE A 429 14.19 -55.36 1.38
C PHE A 429 13.71 -54.48 2.55
N ASP A 430 13.27 -55.20 3.58
CA ASP A 430 12.68 -54.82 4.85
C ASP A 430 13.77 -54.58 5.91
N THR A 431 13.60 -53.63 6.85
CA THR A 431 14.01 -53.80 8.26
C THR A 431 13.49 -52.70 9.21
N ARG A 432 12.43 -53.05 9.95
CA ARG A 432 12.23 -52.96 11.43
C ARG A 432 12.62 -51.71 12.25
N ARG A 433 11.56 -51.03 12.72
CA ARG A 433 11.10 -50.77 14.13
C ARG A 433 12.08 -50.57 15.30
N SER A 434 11.86 -49.45 16.02
CA SER A 434 11.57 -49.32 17.47
C SER A 434 10.84 -47.96 17.69
N ARG A 435 9.56 -47.82 18.11
CA ARG A 435 8.90 -47.96 19.46
C ARG A 435 9.72 -47.30 20.58
N LEU A 436 9.27 -46.40 21.47
CA LEU A 436 7.99 -45.89 22.03
C LEU A 436 8.30 -44.42 22.51
N GLY A 437 7.41 -43.51 22.91
CA GLY A 437 6.05 -43.57 23.46
C GLY A 437 5.55 -42.13 23.73
N VAL A 438 4.24 -42.01 23.96
CA VAL A 438 3.44 -40.78 24.04
C VAL A 438 3.20 -40.38 25.50
N GLN A 439 3.12 -39.09 25.81
CA GLN A 439 2.20 -38.59 26.86
C GLN A 439 1.81 -37.11 26.67
N MET A 440 0.49 -36.85 26.57
CA MET A 440 -0.19 -35.56 26.81
C MET A 440 -0.65 -35.56 28.30
N TYR A 441 -0.92 -34.47 29.04
CA TYR A 441 -1.83 -33.32 28.86
C TYR A 441 -1.71 -32.34 30.11
N PRO A 442 -2.52 -31.27 30.32
CA PRO A 442 -2.10 -29.91 30.78
C PRO A 442 -2.64 -29.54 32.21
N PRO A 443 -3.12 -28.29 32.53
CA PRO A 443 -2.53 -26.93 32.62
C PRO A 443 -2.62 -26.32 34.06
N THR A 444 -1.97 -25.17 34.38
CA THR A 444 -2.50 -24.19 35.38
C THR A 444 -1.77 -22.83 35.40
N LEU A 445 -2.54 -21.78 35.70
CA LEU A 445 -2.17 -20.36 35.93
C LEU A 445 -1.44 -20.11 37.27
N SER A 446 -0.63 -19.04 37.34
CA SER A 446 -0.82 -17.82 38.20
C SER A 446 0.46 -17.17 38.76
N SER A 447 0.40 -15.83 38.88
CA SER A 447 1.14 -14.93 39.81
C SER A 447 2.62 -14.65 39.54
N LEU A 448 3.29 -13.57 39.97
CA LEU A 448 3.06 -12.15 40.32
C LEU A 448 4.47 -11.65 40.73
N TYR A 449 4.85 -10.44 40.30
CA TYR A 449 5.76 -9.47 40.96
C TYR A 449 7.16 -9.82 41.51
N ALA A 450 8.03 -8.81 41.35
CA ALA A 450 9.09 -8.33 42.27
C ALA A 450 10.57 -8.72 42.03
N SER A 451 11.31 -7.74 41.47
CA SER A 451 12.55 -7.12 42.00
C SER A 451 13.35 -7.84 43.09
N LYS A 452 14.65 -8.11 42.84
CA LYS A 452 15.78 -7.46 43.56
C LYS A 452 17.16 -7.84 43.00
N LYS A 453 18.07 -6.85 43.03
CA LYS A 453 19.53 -6.91 42.85
C LYS A 453 20.23 -7.76 43.92
N THR A 454 21.35 -8.39 43.54
CA THR A 454 22.63 -8.43 44.30
C THR A 454 23.80 -8.77 43.36
N GLU A 455 24.92 -8.06 43.57
CA GLU A 455 26.26 -8.20 42.96
C GLU A 455 26.98 -9.46 43.47
N ASP A 456 27.81 -10.14 42.66
CA ASP A 456 29.28 -9.99 42.71
C ASP A 456 30.05 -10.99 41.81
N THR A 457 31.07 -10.42 41.15
CA THR A 457 32.38 -10.95 40.70
C THR A 457 32.60 -12.27 39.90
N SER A 458 33.28 -12.05 38.76
CA SER A 458 34.45 -12.78 38.22
C SER A 458 34.28 -13.79 37.07
N ALA A 459 35.26 -13.67 36.16
CA ALA A 459 35.67 -14.57 35.07
C ALA A 459 34.88 -14.52 33.74
N ALA A 460 35.47 -13.83 32.76
CA ALA A 460 35.11 -13.90 31.35
C ALA A 460 35.49 -15.27 30.74
N PRO A 461 34.59 -15.95 29.99
CA PRO A 461 34.96 -16.97 29.03
C PRO A 461 34.99 -16.40 27.59
N PRO A 462 35.66 -17.08 26.65
CA PRO A 462 35.95 -16.54 25.33
C PRO A 462 34.67 -16.36 24.51
N THR A 463 34.66 -15.29 23.74
CA THR A 463 33.68 -14.94 22.71
C THR A 463 33.48 -16.10 21.73
N SER A 464 32.41 -16.88 21.92
CA SER A 464 31.84 -17.71 20.87
C SER A 464 30.94 -16.84 20.00
N VAL A 465 31.24 -16.74 18.71
CA VAL A 465 30.34 -16.17 17.70
C VAL A 465 29.08 -17.04 17.65
N GLN A 466 28.03 -16.62 18.36
CA GLN A 466 26.68 -17.13 18.13
C GLN A 466 26.06 -16.31 17.02
N PHE A 467 25.85 -16.94 15.86
CA PHE A 467 24.91 -16.43 14.88
C PHE A 467 23.52 -16.53 15.52
N SER A 468 22.96 -15.39 15.95
CA SER A 468 21.55 -15.31 16.27
C SER A 468 20.78 -15.50 14.96
N ALA A 469 20.38 -16.75 14.72
CA ALA A 469 19.37 -17.04 13.71
C ALA A 469 18.07 -16.38 14.20
N SER A 470 17.73 -15.23 13.63
CA SER A 470 16.42 -14.61 13.74
C SER A 470 15.40 -15.46 12.97
N PHE A 471 15.15 -16.67 13.47
CA PHE A 471 14.07 -17.56 13.02
C PHE A 471 12.76 -17.08 13.65
N ASN A 472 12.37 -15.84 13.39
CA ASN A 472 11.02 -15.30 13.61
C ASN A 472 11.02 -13.81 13.26
N ASP A 473 10.67 -13.50 12.01
CA ASP A 473 9.71 -12.44 11.67
C ASP A 473 9.69 -12.26 10.15
N SER A 474 8.79 -13.01 9.49
CA SER A 474 8.27 -12.72 8.13
C SER A 474 7.48 -13.88 7.51
N LEU A 475 7.03 -14.88 8.28
CA LEU A 475 5.99 -15.80 7.81
C LEU A 475 4.60 -15.19 8.04
N VAL A 476 4.30 -14.15 7.26
CA VAL A 476 2.93 -13.64 7.08
C VAL A 476 2.11 -14.78 6.46
N SER A 477 1.03 -15.15 7.15
CA SER A 477 0.11 -16.21 6.75
C SER A 477 -0.56 -15.88 5.41
N SER A 478 0.01 -16.38 4.32
CA SER A 478 -0.70 -16.45 3.04
C SER A 478 -1.33 -17.84 2.91
N ASP A 479 -2.64 -17.89 2.62
CA ASP A 479 -3.42 -19.12 2.43
C ASP A 479 -3.03 -19.92 1.17
N ASN A 480 -1.94 -19.57 0.47
CA ASN A 480 -1.60 -20.17 -0.81
C ASN A 480 -0.14 -20.64 -0.92
N PRO A 481 0.10 -21.89 -1.38
CA PRO A 481 1.42 -22.50 -1.44
C PRO A 481 2.40 -21.78 -2.38
N LEU A 482 1.93 -21.07 -3.41
CA LEU A 482 2.82 -20.31 -4.30
C LEU A 482 3.22 -18.96 -3.70
N ASP A 483 2.34 -18.29 -2.95
CA ASP A 483 2.75 -17.07 -2.24
C ASP A 483 3.77 -17.44 -1.14
N GLN A 484 3.57 -18.59 -0.48
CA GLN A 484 4.56 -19.14 0.46
C GLN A 484 5.86 -19.53 -0.26
N LEU A 485 5.79 -20.25 -1.39
CA LEU A 485 6.97 -20.66 -2.16
C LEU A 485 7.75 -19.46 -2.70
N LEU A 486 7.06 -18.44 -3.23
CA LEU A 486 7.72 -17.25 -3.77
C LEU A 486 8.22 -16.32 -2.65
N ALA A 487 7.52 -16.25 -1.51
CA ALA A 487 8.05 -15.59 -0.32
C ALA A 487 9.33 -16.31 0.17
N LEU A 488 9.30 -17.65 0.20
CA LEU A 488 10.45 -18.49 0.54
C LEU A 488 11.60 -18.29 -0.45
N LEU A 489 11.35 -18.29 -1.76
CA LEU A 489 12.36 -18.00 -2.80
C LEU A 489 12.82 -16.54 -2.83
N SER A 490 12.06 -15.62 -2.23
CA SER A 490 12.44 -14.22 -2.14
C SER A 490 13.29 -13.90 -0.91
N SER A 491 13.34 -14.82 0.08
CA SER A 491 14.21 -14.73 1.24
C SER A 491 15.67 -14.82 0.82
N ASP A 492 16.48 -13.94 1.39
CA ASP A 492 17.93 -13.88 1.34
C ASP A 492 18.59 -15.22 1.70
N ILE A 493 18.28 -15.78 2.88
CA ILE A 493 18.88 -17.01 3.39
C ILE A 493 18.48 -18.20 2.51
N VAL A 494 17.21 -18.30 2.13
CA VAL A 494 16.73 -19.42 1.32
C VAL A 494 17.29 -19.37 -0.09
N SER A 495 17.40 -18.18 -0.69
CA SER A 495 18.05 -18.02 -2.01
C SER A 495 19.50 -18.47 -1.96
N ILE A 496 20.22 -18.16 -0.89
CA ILE A 496 21.60 -18.61 -0.69
C ILE A 496 21.65 -20.14 -0.56
N VAL A 497 20.86 -20.71 0.36
CA VAL A 497 20.84 -22.16 0.58
C VAL A 497 20.46 -22.91 -0.69
N LEU A 498 19.41 -22.48 -1.40
CA LEU A 498 18.94 -23.14 -2.61
C LEU A 498 19.96 -23.02 -3.76
N GLY A 499 20.56 -21.84 -3.93
CA GLY A 499 21.63 -21.63 -4.91
C GLY A 499 22.87 -22.48 -4.63
N SER A 500 23.30 -22.55 -3.36
CA SER A 500 24.42 -23.37 -2.92
C SER A 500 24.15 -24.87 -3.05
N VAL A 501 22.98 -25.34 -2.64
CA VAL A 501 22.56 -26.74 -2.79
C VAL A 501 22.44 -27.12 -4.27
N GLY A 502 21.90 -26.22 -5.11
CA GLY A 502 21.81 -26.43 -6.55
C GLY A 502 23.17 -26.55 -7.23
N LEU A 503 24.12 -25.66 -6.90
CA LEU A 503 25.51 -25.75 -7.39
C LEU A 503 26.18 -27.04 -6.92
N LEU A 504 25.98 -27.44 -5.66
CA LEU A 504 26.51 -28.69 -5.13
C LEU A 504 25.92 -29.90 -5.86
N ALA A 505 24.63 -29.89 -6.17
CA ALA A 505 23.97 -30.94 -6.95
C ALA A 505 24.54 -31.04 -8.37
N VAL A 506 24.84 -29.91 -9.02
CA VAL A 506 25.51 -29.90 -10.34
C VAL A 506 26.91 -30.50 -10.24
N VAL A 507 27.68 -30.18 -9.19
CA VAL A 507 29.01 -30.78 -8.96
C VAL A 507 28.90 -32.28 -8.73
N ILE A 508 27.96 -32.73 -7.90
CA ILE A 508 27.73 -34.16 -7.65
C ILE A 508 27.32 -34.88 -8.93
N ASN A 509 26.41 -34.29 -9.74
CA ASN A 509 26.01 -34.83 -11.04
C ASN A 509 27.23 -35.01 -11.94
N ARG A 510 28.10 -33.99 -11.99
CA ARG A 510 29.32 -34.03 -12.81
C ARG A 510 30.33 -35.07 -12.33
N LEU A 511 30.48 -35.24 -11.02
CA LEU A 511 31.35 -36.26 -10.43
C LEU A 511 30.81 -37.68 -10.65
N ALA A 512 29.50 -37.88 -10.52
CA ALA A 512 28.87 -39.17 -10.79
C ALA A 512 28.99 -39.61 -12.27
N LEU A 513 28.99 -38.64 -13.20
CA LEU A 513 29.20 -38.86 -14.63
C LEU A 513 30.65 -39.15 -15.01
N LEU A 514 31.63 -38.73 -14.21
CA LEU A 514 33.06 -39.05 -14.42
C LEU A 514 33.35 -40.54 -14.19
N ASP A 515 32.58 -41.21 -13.34
CA ASP A 515 32.69 -42.67 -13.10
C ASP A 515 31.93 -43.51 -14.14
N ALA A 516 31.03 -42.91 -14.93
CA ALA A 516 30.24 -43.58 -15.96
C ALA A 516 31.01 -43.63 -17.29
N SER A 517 31.99 -44.53 -17.38
CA SER A 517 32.88 -44.74 -18.54
C SER A 517 32.21 -45.28 -19.83
N THR A 518 30.93 -45.02 -20.07
CA THR A 518 30.17 -45.53 -21.23
C THR A 518 29.28 -44.50 -21.94
N ALA A 519 29.38 -43.21 -21.61
CA ALA A 519 28.55 -42.19 -22.26
C ALA A 519 29.10 -41.80 -23.66
N THR A 520 28.26 -41.92 -24.70
CA THR A 520 28.55 -41.51 -26.07
C THR A 520 28.83 -40.01 -26.18
N ALA A 521 29.76 -39.60 -27.05
CA ALA A 521 30.20 -38.19 -27.21
C ALA A 521 29.05 -37.18 -27.39
N ASP A 522 27.96 -37.56 -28.05
CA ASP A 522 26.78 -36.70 -28.25
C ASP A 522 25.96 -36.47 -26.97
N ALA A 523 25.93 -37.44 -26.05
CA ALA A 523 25.29 -37.29 -24.74
C ALA A 523 26.08 -36.31 -23.86
N LEU A 524 27.42 -36.39 -23.87
CA LEU A 524 28.28 -35.46 -23.14
C LEU A 524 28.13 -34.00 -23.62
N THR A 525 27.93 -33.77 -24.92
CA THR A 525 27.78 -32.40 -25.47
C THR A 525 26.42 -31.78 -25.15
N SER A 526 25.34 -32.57 -25.10
CA SER A 526 24.03 -32.09 -24.66
C SER A 526 24.00 -31.85 -23.14
N GLU A 527 24.62 -32.72 -22.35
CA GLU A 527 24.69 -32.59 -20.90
C GLU A 527 25.57 -31.43 -20.43
N THR A 528 26.72 -31.20 -21.09
CA THR A 528 27.57 -30.03 -20.79
C THR A 528 26.83 -28.70 -20.98
N ARG A 529 25.95 -28.59 -21.98
CA ARG A 529 25.11 -27.41 -22.19
C ARG A 529 24.05 -27.25 -21.09
N ALA A 530 23.46 -28.36 -20.64
CA ALA A 530 22.48 -28.37 -19.55
C ALA A 530 23.14 -28.01 -18.20
N ASP A 531 24.30 -28.60 -17.89
CA ASP A 531 25.09 -28.28 -16.69
C ASP A 531 25.47 -26.80 -16.66
N LEU A 532 25.90 -26.24 -17.79
CA LEU A 532 26.28 -24.83 -17.91
C LEU A 532 25.08 -23.90 -17.64
N LEU A 533 23.89 -24.22 -18.19
CA LEU A 533 22.66 -23.49 -17.87
C LEU A 533 22.26 -23.63 -16.40
N ALA A 534 22.42 -24.81 -15.81
CA ALA A 534 22.14 -25.07 -14.40
C ALA A 534 23.06 -24.28 -13.47
N VAL A 535 24.36 -24.16 -13.80
CA VAL A 535 25.31 -23.31 -13.08
C VAL A 535 24.88 -21.85 -13.16
N PHE A 536 24.52 -21.34 -14.34
CA PHE A 536 24.04 -19.96 -14.47
C PHE A 536 22.76 -19.70 -13.67
N ALA A 537 21.80 -20.64 -13.70
CA ALA A 537 20.56 -20.51 -12.94
C ALA A 537 20.79 -20.52 -11.43
N CYS A 538 21.54 -21.51 -10.91
CA CYS A 538 21.84 -21.61 -9.48
C CYS A 538 22.73 -20.46 -8.99
N GLY A 539 23.71 -20.05 -9.81
CA GLY A 539 24.57 -18.90 -9.55
C GLY A 539 23.79 -17.58 -9.50
N SER A 540 22.79 -17.40 -10.36
CA SER A 540 21.92 -16.22 -10.34
C SER A 540 21.04 -16.17 -9.09
N VAL A 541 20.50 -17.31 -8.65
CA VAL A 541 19.72 -17.43 -7.41
C VAL A 541 20.59 -17.14 -6.18
N LEU A 542 21.80 -17.71 -6.14
CA LEU A 542 22.80 -17.45 -5.10
C LEU A 542 23.18 -15.96 -5.06
N LEU A 543 23.49 -15.38 -6.22
CA LEU A 543 23.89 -13.98 -6.32
C LEU A 543 22.76 -13.05 -5.87
N ASN A 544 21.51 -13.34 -6.26
CA ASN A 544 20.35 -12.58 -5.79
C ASN A 544 20.18 -12.64 -4.26
N GLY A 545 20.44 -13.80 -3.64
CA GLY A 545 20.46 -13.94 -2.19
C GLY A 545 21.59 -13.12 -1.54
N VAL A 546 22.81 -13.22 -2.08
CA VAL A 546 23.97 -12.46 -1.61
C VAL A 546 23.79 -10.95 -1.75
N THR A 547 23.19 -10.47 -2.85
CA THR A 547 22.91 -9.04 -3.06
C THR A 547 21.83 -8.50 -2.13
N LYS A 548 20.99 -9.39 -1.57
CA LYS A 548 19.94 -9.05 -0.60
C LYS A 548 20.35 -9.25 0.85
N LEU A 549 21.54 -9.80 1.10
CA LEU A 549 22.15 -9.70 2.42
C LEU A 549 22.48 -8.23 2.63
N ASP A 550 21.53 -7.49 3.19
CA ASP A 550 21.84 -6.21 3.79
C ASP A 550 22.92 -6.49 4.84
N VAL A 551 24.12 -5.93 4.64
CA VAL A 551 25.04 -5.71 5.73
C VAL A 551 24.39 -4.66 6.60
N THR A 552 23.43 -5.08 7.42
CA THR A 552 22.88 -4.24 8.46
C THR A 552 24.04 -3.96 9.40
N THR A 553 24.58 -2.74 9.35
CA THR A 553 25.40 -2.24 10.44
C THR A 553 24.55 -2.42 11.69
N ALA A 554 25.00 -3.29 12.60
CA ALA A 554 24.36 -3.46 13.89
C ALA A 554 24.06 -2.06 14.46
N LEU A 555 22.80 -1.83 14.84
CA LEU A 555 22.43 -0.59 15.53
C LEU A 555 23.37 -0.44 16.72
N ALA A 556 24.04 0.71 16.81
CA ALA A 556 24.96 0.96 17.91
C ALA A 556 24.20 0.90 19.23
N GLU A 557 24.75 0.18 20.20
CA GLU A 557 24.20 0.07 21.54
C GLU A 557 24.00 1.47 22.15
N SER A 558 22.78 1.74 22.63
CA SER A 558 22.45 3.03 23.22
C SER A 558 22.81 3.05 24.70
N VAL A 559 23.48 4.09 25.16
CA VAL A 559 23.87 4.29 26.56
C VAL A 559 22.90 5.27 27.24
N VAL A 560 22.73 5.20 28.57
CA VAL A 560 22.04 6.24 29.34
C VAL A 560 23.02 7.37 29.60
N LEU A 561 22.73 8.60 29.16
CA LEU A 561 23.67 9.70 29.28
C LEU A 561 23.88 10.14 30.75
N ASP A 562 25.14 10.39 31.12
CA ASP A 562 25.57 10.81 32.46
C ASP A 562 25.37 12.32 32.60
N GLY A 563 24.13 12.73 32.86
CA GLY A 563 23.74 14.13 32.93
C GLY A 563 22.39 14.37 33.59
N THR A 564 22.06 15.63 33.83
CA THR A 564 20.75 16.06 34.34
C THR A 564 19.87 16.42 33.15
N THR A 565 18.63 15.92 33.12
CA THR A 565 17.66 16.35 32.10
C THR A 565 17.04 17.68 32.52
N LEU A 566 17.19 18.70 31.68
CA LEU A 566 16.55 19.99 31.90
C LEU A 566 15.07 19.93 31.55
N SER A 567 14.20 20.45 32.43
CA SER A 567 12.76 20.59 32.15
C SER A 567 12.46 21.73 31.18
N GLU A 568 13.30 22.78 31.19
CA GLU A 568 13.22 23.93 30.30
C GLU A 568 14.61 24.26 29.75
N SER A 569 14.67 24.89 28.57
CA SER A 569 15.94 25.28 27.97
C SER A 569 16.58 26.41 28.77
N GLU A 570 17.88 26.31 29.06
CA GLU A 570 18.63 27.34 29.76
C GLU A 570 19.42 28.19 28.76
N PHE A 571 19.42 29.52 28.93
CA PHE A 571 20.16 30.47 28.10
C PHE A 571 20.97 31.46 28.96
N LEU A 572 22.07 31.99 28.42
CA LEU A 572 22.82 33.07 29.03
C LEU A 572 21.99 34.36 29.06
N THR A 573 21.58 34.76 30.26
CA THR A 573 20.81 35.96 30.56
C THR A 573 21.61 37.25 30.34
N GLU A 574 21.48 37.87 29.15
CA GLU A 574 21.74 39.31 28.94
C GLU A 574 20.80 40.01 27.92
N ARG A 575 19.79 39.35 27.33
CA ARG A 575 18.77 40.02 26.49
C ARG A 575 17.36 39.88 27.06
N GLN A 576 16.70 41.02 27.26
CA GLN A 576 15.29 41.18 27.70
C GLN A 576 14.27 40.89 26.58
N ASP A 577 14.57 39.98 25.65
CA ASP A 577 13.62 39.59 24.59
C ASP A 577 13.03 38.20 24.89
N GLU A 578 11.85 38.20 25.51
CA GLU A 578 11.11 36.99 25.82
C GLU A 578 10.68 36.21 24.57
N GLU A 579 10.49 36.88 23.44
CA GLU A 579 10.00 36.26 22.19
C GLU A 579 11.13 35.50 21.48
N ALA A 580 12.33 36.08 21.44
CA ALA A 580 13.52 35.41 20.94
C ALA A 580 13.86 34.16 21.79
N THR A 581 13.78 34.28 23.12
CA THR A 581 14.09 33.16 24.04
C THR A 581 13.10 31.99 23.88
N LYS A 582 11.81 32.28 23.71
CA LYS A 582 10.78 31.26 23.42
C LYS A 582 11.03 30.57 22.08
N SER A 583 11.39 31.34 21.05
CA SER A 583 11.68 30.81 19.71
C SER A 583 12.91 29.91 19.70
N LEU A 584 13.98 30.29 20.42
CA LEU A 584 15.19 29.49 20.58
C LEU A 584 14.92 28.21 21.38
N SER A 585 14.13 28.28 22.45
CA SER A 585 13.74 27.09 23.22
C SER A 585 12.92 26.12 22.36
N TRP A 586 11.97 26.63 21.57
CA TRP A 586 11.21 25.83 20.62
C TRP A 586 12.11 25.14 19.59
N ALA A 587 13.11 25.85 19.05
CA ALA A 587 14.03 25.31 18.07
C ALA A 587 14.88 24.16 18.63
N LEU A 588 15.45 24.32 19.83
CA LEU A 588 16.23 23.28 20.49
C LEU A 588 15.38 22.05 20.85
N ASN A 589 14.18 22.25 21.38
CA ASN A 589 13.28 21.15 21.72
C ASN A 589 12.76 20.42 20.48
N SER A 590 12.55 21.14 19.37
CA SER A 590 12.19 20.54 18.08
C SER A 590 13.30 19.63 17.56
N LEU A 591 14.57 20.01 17.73
CA LEU A 591 15.71 19.15 17.37
C LEU A 591 15.80 17.89 18.22
N LEU A 592 15.60 18.00 19.54
CA LEU A 592 15.58 16.85 20.45
C LEU A 592 14.41 15.88 20.18
N THR A 593 13.29 16.39 19.67
CA THR A 593 12.09 15.59 19.38
C THR A 593 12.17 14.95 18.00
N ALA A 594 12.65 15.69 16.99
CA ALA A 594 12.65 15.27 15.60
C ALA A 594 13.92 14.52 15.17
N THR A 595 14.97 14.49 16.00
CA THR A 595 16.24 13.81 15.68
C THR A 595 16.66 12.86 16.81
N PRO A 596 17.64 11.97 16.57
CA PRO A 596 18.23 11.12 17.61
C PRO A 596 19.06 11.87 18.68
N ALA A 597 19.10 13.21 18.66
CA ALA A 597 19.76 14.02 19.67
C ALA A 597 19.11 13.82 21.05
N LYS A 598 19.94 13.76 22.09
CA LYS A 598 19.51 13.80 23.49
C LYS A 598 20.00 15.05 24.22
N THR A 599 20.94 15.76 23.62
CA THR A 599 21.48 17.02 24.10
C THR A 599 21.64 17.98 22.93
N ALA A 600 21.29 19.24 23.13
CA ALA A 600 21.40 20.30 22.13
C ALA A 600 21.96 21.56 22.80
N THR A 601 23.06 22.09 22.28
CA THR A 601 23.82 23.19 22.88
C THR A 601 24.21 24.21 21.80
N ILE A 602 23.97 25.49 22.05
CA ILE A 602 24.44 26.61 21.23
C ILE A 602 25.71 27.17 21.86
N MET A 603 26.78 27.25 21.08
CA MET A 603 28.08 27.77 21.49
C MET A 603 28.31 29.16 20.89
N THR A 604 28.77 30.10 21.71
CA THR A 604 29.16 31.46 21.31
C THR A 604 30.58 31.77 21.77
N ARG A 605 31.19 32.83 21.25
CA ARG A 605 32.50 33.33 21.71
C ARG A 605 32.33 34.54 22.64
N ASN A 606 33.14 34.61 23.69
CA ASN A 606 33.25 35.80 24.55
C ASN A 606 34.12 36.88 23.88
N SER A 607 34.23 38.06 24.51
CA SER A 607 35.07 39.17 24.04
C SER A 607 36.56 38.82 23.89
N ASN A 608 37.01 37.77 24.58
CA ASN A 608 38.39 37.29 24.56
C ASN A 608 38.61 36.18 23.51
N GLY A 609 37.57 35.81 22.75
CA GLY A 609 37.61 34.78 21.70
C GLY A 609 37.40 33.34 22.18
N GLU A 610 37.13 33.13 23.47
CA GLU A 610 36.92 31.79 24.06
C GLU A 610 35.47 31.33 23.91
N TRP A 611 35.28 30.02 23.72
CA TRP A 611 33.95 29.44 23.59
C TRP A 611 33.20 29.38 24.94
N LYS A 612 31.92 29.69 24.91
CA LYS A 612 30.98 29.63 26.03
C LYS A 612 29.64 29.08 25.56
N VAL A 613 28.95 28.36 26.45
CA VAL A 613 27.59 27.87 26.18
C VAL A 613 26.61 29.04 26.21
N TYR A 614 25.95 29.34 25.10
CA TYR A 614 24.91 30.36 24.98
C TYR A 614 23.53 29.83 25.39
N GLY A 615 23.19 28.61 24.96
CA GLY A 615 21.91 27.98 25.26
C GLY A 615 22.02 26.47 25.26
N ARG A 616 21.22 25.77 26.06
CA ARG A 616 21.24 24.31 26.14
C ARG A 616 19.86 23.71 26.47
N ALA A 617 19.60 22.52 25.93
CA ALA A 617 18.37 21.77 26.16
C ALA A 617 18.64 20.25 26.17
N GLY A 618 17.76 19.50 26.83
CA GLY A 618 17.84 18.04 26.95
C GLY A 618 18.74 17.60 28.11
N VAL A 619 19.55 16.57 27.89
CA VAL A 619 20.48 16.04 28.91
C VAL A 619 21.76 16.87 28.91
N VAL A 620 22.09 17.51 30.03
CA VAL A 620 23.27 18.38 30.18
C VAL A 620 24.23 17.83 31.24
N PRO A 621 25.53 18.20 31.22
CA PRO A 621 26.49 17.75 32.23
C PRO A 621 26.13 18.21 33.65
N VAL A 622 26.45 17.39 34.66
CA VAL A 622 26.12 17.63 36.08
C VAL A 622 27.01 18.71 36.75
N SER A 623 28.14 19.09 36.16
CA SER A 623 29.10 19.99 36.79
C SER A 623 28.84 21.49 36.53
N PRO A 624 28.95 22.38 37.55
CA PRO A 624 28.82 23.84 37.37
C PRO A 624 29.87 24.46 36.44
N ASN A 625 31.02 23.80 36.30
CA ASN A 625 32.09 24.19 35.36
C ASN A 625 31.80 23.80 33.89
N ALA A 626 30.63 23.23 33.57
CA ALA A 626 30.25 22.84 32.20
C ALA A 626 29.89 24.03 31.28
N MET A 627 30.00 25.26 31.78
CA MET A 627 29.83 26.49 30.98
C MET A 627 31.14 27.03 30.41
N THR A 628 32.29 26.59 30.92
CA THR A 628 33.62 26.96 30.44
C THR A 628 34.19 25.85 29.55
N VAL A 629 34.57 26.23 28.34
CA VAL A 629 35.13 25.32 27.33
C VAL A 629 36.64 25.22 27.53
N SER A 630 37.23 24.05 27.21
CA SER A 630 38.68 23.81 27.29
C SER A 630 39.52 24.88 26.59
N GLU A 631 40.74 25.14 27.05
CA GLU A 631 41.71 26.06 26.40
C GLU A 631 42.08 25.65 24.95
N ARG A 632 41.77 24.41 24.52
CA ARG A 632 42.03 23.93 23.16
C ARG A 632 40.76 23.37 22.52
N THR A 633 40.27 24.05 21.48
CA THR A 633 38.99 23.76 20.80
C THR A 633 39.10 23.65 19.27
N PRO A 634 40.05 22.87 18.72
CA PRO A 634 40.32 22.86 17.29
C PRO A 634 39.11 22.49 16.42
N ILE A 635 38.17 21.67 16.91
CA ILE A 635 36.97 21.32 16.13
C ILE A 635 35.97 22.46 16.15
N LEU A 636 35.68 23.05 17.31
CA LEU A 636 34.79 24.21 17.41
C LEU A 636 35.34 25.42 16.66
N ASP A 637 36.64 25.68 16.73
CA ASP A 637 37.28 26.79 16.01
C ASP A 637 37.20 26.64 14.49
N ARG A 638 37.32 25.41 13.99
CA ARG A 638 37.12 25.09 12.57
C ARG A 638 35.66 25.22 12.16
N VAL A 639 34.72 24.76 12.98
CA VAL A 639 33.28 24.81 12.65
C VAL A 639 32.75 26.23 12.74
N GLY A 640 33.08 26.98 13.78
CA GLY A 640 32.67 28.36 13.99
C GLY A 640 33.45 29.40 13.18
N SER A 641 34.29 28.98 12.23
CA SER A 641 34.96 29.91 11.31
C SER A 641 33.92 30.61 10.44
N PRO A 642 33.99 31.94 10.24
CA PRO A 642 32.97 32.71 9.51
C PRO A 642 32.76 32.27 8.05
N ASN A 643 33.72 31.55 7.47
CA ASN A 643 33.63 31.03 6.10
C ASN A 643 33.16 29.57 6.02
N ASN A 644 32.90 28.92 7.16
CA ASN A 644 32.49 27.53 7.18
C ASN A 644 30.97 27.39 7.16
N ILE A 645 30.45 26.80 6.09
CA ILE A 645 29.03 26.49 5.90
C ILE A 645 28.71 25.00 6.05
N LYS A 646 29.73 24.17 6.34
CA LYS A 646 29.60 22.71 6.41
C LYS A 646 29.56 22.23 7.85
N GLU A 647 28.60 21.35 8.11
CA GLU A 647 28.52 20.59 9.34
C GLU A 647 29.73 19.66 9.53
N THR A 648 30.02 19.33 10.79
CA THR A 648 30.97 18.27 11.16
C THR A 648 30.22 17.17 11.88
N TYR A 649 30.24 15.97 11.29
CA TYR A 649 29.65 14.78 11.86
C TYR A 649 30.73 13.89 12.49
N LEU A 650 30.62 13.66 13.80
CA LEU A 650 31.54 12.82 14.57
C LEU A 650 30.82 11.53 14.98
N PRO A 651 30.94 10.44 14.20
CA PRO A 651 30.10 9.26 14.35
C PRO A 651 30.33 8.45 15.64
N THR A 652 31.49 8.62 16.28
CA THR A 652 31.87 7.92 17.52
C THR A 652 32.87 8.76 18.33
N LEU A 653 32.43 9.37 19.42
CA LEU A 653 33.29 10.21 20.27
C LEU A 653 34.27 9.38 21.12
N GLN A 654 33.95 8.13 21.41
CA GLN A 654 34.80 7.19 22.17
C GLN A 654 36.14 6.95 21.47
N ALA A 655 36.15 6.97 20.14
CA ALA A 655 37.32 6.75 19.31
C ALA A 655 38.12 8.04 19.04
N LEU A 656 37.63 9.20 19.49
CA LEU A 656 38.21 10.50 19.18
C LEU A 656 39.18 10.95 20.29
N PRO A 657 40.51 11.10 20.01
CA PRO A 657 41.47 11.59 21.00
C PRO A 657 41.14 13.01 21.50
N GLY A 658 40.50 13.82 20.65
CA GLY A 658 40.07 15.20 20.94
C GLY A 658 38.78 15.33 21.74
N ARG A 659 38.19 14.23 22.25
CA ARG A 659 36.91 14.27 22.99
C ARG A 659 36.89 15.21 24.20
N VAL A 660 38.07 15.57 24.70
CA VAL A 660 38.28 16.48 25.85
C VAL A 660 37.75 17.89 25.62
N GLU A 661 37.50 18.30 24.37
CA GLU A 661 36.94 19.63 24.06
C GLU A 661 35.41 19.70 24.27
N PHE A 662 34.71 18.56 24.35
CA PHE A 662 33.24 18.48 24.48
C PHE A 662 32.76 18.50 25.93
N THR A 663 33.37 19.33 26.78
CA THR A 663 33.02 19.44 28.22
C THR A 663 31.58 19.89 28.47
N TYR A 664 30.94 20.48 27.46
CA TYR A 664 29.56 20.94 27.46
C TYR A 664 28.54 19.87 27.02
N LEU A 665 28.98 18.64 26.72
CA LEU A 665 28.13 17.47 26.48
C LEU A 665 28.33 16.45 27.63
N PRO A 666 27.33 15.60 27.94
CA PRO A 666 27.52 14.51 28.89
C PRO A 666 28.76 13.65 28.55
N SER A 667 29.53 13.26 29.56
CA SER A 667 30.86 12.64 29.38
C SER A 667 30.84 11.33 28.59
N ASN A 668 29.70 10.63 28.60
CA ASN A 668 29.47 9.35 27.91
C ASN A 668 28.67 9.50 26.60
N THR A 669 28.56 10.72 26.06
CA THR A 669 27.96 10.98 24.74
C THR A 669 28.66 10.15 23.66
N GLN A 670 27.88 9.49 22.79
CA GLN A 670 28.40 8.56 21.80
C GLN A 670 28.74 9.23 20.47
N LEU A 671 28.06 10.34 20.14
CA LEU A 671 28.16 11.02 18.85
C LEU A 671 27.94 12.51 19.03
N ALA A 672 28.61 13.33 18.22
CA ALA A 672 28.35 14.75 18.10
C ALA A 672 28.15 15.18 16.64
N LEU A 673 27.18 16.06 16.42
CA LEU A 673 26.97 16.78 15.17
C LEU A 673 27.12 18.28 15.45
N LEU A 674 28.04 18.94 14.76
CA LEU A 674 28.30 20.37 14.91
C LEU A 674 27.89 21.09 13.63
N ILE A 675 27.09 22.14 13.75
CA ILE A 675 26.53 22.90 12.62
C ILE A 675 26.84 24.38 12.82
N PRO A 676 27.50 25.04 11.85
CA PRO A 676 27.76 26.48 11.93
C PRO A 676 26.45 27.29 11.84
N ILE A 677 26.37 28.38 12.60
CA ILE A 677 25.32 29.40 12.54
C ILE A 677 25.95 30.67 11.96
N SER A 678 25.21 31.42 11.16
CA SER A 678 25.65 32.61 10.40
C SER A 678 26.36 33.70 11.23
N SER A 679 26.15 33.74 12.55
CA SER A 679 26.74 34.70 13.50
C SER A 679 28.10 34.28 14.10
N GLY A 680 28.75 33.24 13.57
CA GLY A 680 29.99 32.69 14.16
C GLY A 680 29.75 31.82 15.39
N MET A 681 28.48 31.52 15.68
CA MET A 681 28.05 30.56 16.69
C MET A 681 27.98 29.14 16.11
N VAL A 682 27.94 28.13 16.98
CA VAL A 682 27.86 26.72 16.56
C VAL A 682 26.76 26.01 17.33
N LEU A 683 25.84 25.36 16.61
CA LEU A 683 24.90 24.41 17.18
C LEU A 683 25.58 23.04 17.31
N VAL A 684 25.57 22.46 18.50
CA VAL A 684 26.11 21.13 18.78
C VAL A 684 25.00 20.22 19.29
N LEU A 685 24.80 19.09 18.60
CA LEU A 685 23.85 18.04 18.97
C LEU A 685 24.62 16.79 19.39
N GLY A 686 24.26 16.23 20.54
CA GLY A 686 24.85 14.99 21.05
C GLY A 686 23.83 13.86 21.12
N SER A 687 24.24 12.64 20.79
CA SER A 687 23.39 11.45 20.87
C SER A 687 23.96 10.39 21.80
N ASN A 688 23.07 9.56 22.33
CA ASN A 688 23.38 8.47 23.24
C ASN A 688 23.65 7.14 22.52
N ALA A 689 23.66 7.13 21.19
CA ALA A 689 24.07 6.02 20.35
C ALA A 689 25.04 6.50 19.25
N ALA A 690 26.04 5.69 18.93
CA ALA A 690 26.99 6.00 17.85
C ALA A 690 26.31 5.87 16.47
N LYS A 691 26.77 6.64 15.47
CA LYS A 691 26.25 6.63 14.09
C LYS A 691 24.73 6.80 13.95
N SER A 692 24.08 7.46 14.90
CA SER A 692 22.62 7.49 15.01
C SER A 692 21.91 8.45 14.04
N PHE A 693 22.59 9.49 13.54
CA PHE A 693 21.97 10.47 12.64
C PHE A 693 21.94 9.97 11.19
N SER A 694 20.77 10.07 10.56
CA SER A 694 20.59 9.87 9.13
C SER A 694 20.90 11.15 8.32
N PRO A 695 21.09 11.05 6.99
CA PRO A 695 21.23 12.24 6.13
C PRO A 695 20.04 13.21 6.24
N ARG A 696 18.83 12.69 6.49
CA ARG A 696 17.62 13.51 6.70
C ARG A 696 17.70 14.31 8.00
N ASP A 697 18.20 13.71 9.07
CA ASP A 697 18.34 14.38 10.38
C ASP A 697 19.36 15.50 10.32
N ILE A 698 20.47 15.29 9.59
CA ILE A 698 21.50 16.30 9.36
C ILE A 698 20.92 17.47 8.54
N ALA A 699 20.20 17.18 7.46
CA ALA A 699 19.57 18.20 6.63
C ALA A 699 18.53 19.02 7.41
N TRP A 700 17.68 18.37 8.21
CA TRP A 700 16.73 19.04 9.10
C TRP A 700 17.44 19.95 10.11
N SER A 701 18.48 19.43 10.75
CA SER A 701 19.24 20.18 11.77
C SER A 701 19.90 21.44 11.19
N ARG A 702 20.32 21.41 9.92
CA ARG A 702 20.87 22.58 9.22
C ARG A 702 19.83 23.68 9.00
N VAL A 703 18.63 23.31 8.57
CA VAL A 703 17.52 24.28 8.35
C VAL A 703 17.15 24.96 9.67
N VAL A 704 17.09 24.20 10.76
CA VAL A 704 16.81 24.77 12.09
C VAL A 704 17.97 25.67 12.55
N ALA A 705 19.23 25.29 12.31
CA ALA A 705 20.39 26.11 12.65
C ALA A 705 20.42 27.46 11.90
N GLU A 706 20.05 27.46 10.62
CA GLU A 706 19.90 28.68 9.82
C GLU A 706 18.82 29.58 10.42
N ARG A 707 17.67 29.01 10.79
CA ARG A 707 16.58 29.74 11.44
C ARG A 707 16.97 30.29 12.80
N ILE A 708 17.71 29.54 13.61
CA ILE A 708 18.27 30.00 14.90
C ILE A 708 19.14 31.24 14.69
N GLY A 709 19.93 31.28 13.61
CA GLY A 709 20.79 32.42 13.28
C GLY A 709 20.03 33.73 12.98
N GLU A 710 18.76 33.67 12.59
CA GLU A 710 17.94 34.88 12.43
C GLU A 710 17.52 35.52 13.76
N TYR A 711 17.50 34.76 14.85
CA TYR A 711 17.08 35.21 16.18
C TYR A 711 18.24 35.64 17.10
N LEU A 712 19.49 35.41 16.68
CA LEU A 712 20.71 35.66 17.46
C LEU A 712 21.49 36.85 16.90
#